data_AF-A0A7V5QBT0-F1
#
_entry.id   AF-A0A7V5QBT0-F1
#
_cell.length_a   1.000
_cell.length_b   1.000
_cell.length_c   1.000
_cell.angle_alpha   90.00
_cell.angle_beta   90.00
_cell.angle_gamma   90.00
#
_symmetry.space_group_name_H-M   'P 1'
#
loop_
_entity.id
_entity.type
_entity.pdbx_description
1 polymer ?
#
loop_
_entity_poly.entity_id
_entity_poly.type
_entity_poly.pdbx_seq_one_letter_code
_entity_poly.pdbx_strand_id
1 'polypeptide(L)'
;IGEMGDNQFNTITIDATFSAAKGAAGMEGAVSRICERAEKRVRDGYNIIILSDRLAGSERIPIPSLLATSAVHHHLIRKGLRTSVGIVVETGEARETHQFCTLAGYGAEAINPYLAFETLKEAARRIDENMSPKKIYKRYIKALNKGMLKVMSKMGISTYQSYCGAQIFDAVGLNKDFIDAYFTGTGSRVGGVGLEEIAAEATERHRLAFGGSFVHRKMLDVGGEYAFRFRGEAHVWSPESVANLQHAVRGNSQEKYDEFARVVNEQNKQLMNLRGLFRIRMAEDCGRKPIPVEEVMPAAEIVKRFATGAMSFGSISREAHTTLAIAMNRMGAKSNTGEGGEEPDRFKVKKNGDLMRSAIKQVASGRFGVTTEYLVNSDMIQIKMAQGAKPGEGGQLPGHKVNPVIAKVRHSTPGVGLISPPPHHDIYSIEDLAQLIFDLKNANEYADISVKLVSEIGVGTVAAGVSKARADHVTISGFDGGTGASPLTSIKHAGSPWEIGLAETHQTLVMNRLRSRIAVQVDGGLRTGRDVVIGALLGADEFGFATAPLIAAGCLMMRKCHLNTCPVGIATQDPVLRKRFVGTPEHVINYFFFVAEEVRALMAQMGFRHINEIIGRSDLLDKDAAIDHWKTKGLDFSGLFFKPEPAEGDSIYQTQRQDHNIADVLDRVLIEKARPALEDKDPVRINMPVGNTDRTTGALLSGEIARRYGYKGLPQDCIHVTLTGTAGQSFGAFAANGLTLELIGEANDYVGKGLSGGRIIIRP
;
A
#
# COMPACT_ATOMS: atom_id res chain seq x y z
N ILE A 1 -34.31 -5.62 27.00
CA ILE A 1 -33.38 -5.33 28.12
C ILE A 1 -34.06 -4.47 29.18
N GLY A 2 -34.77 -3.39 28.81
CA GLY A 2 -35.47 -2.52 29.79
C GLY A 2 -36.73 -3.06 30.48
N GLU A 3 -37.14 -4.32 30.25
CA GLU A 3 -38.32 -4.94 30.89
C GLU A 3 -37.94 -6.01 31.94
N MET A 4 -36.66 -6.13 32.31
CA MET A 4 -36.22 -7.04 33.38
C MET A 4 -36.24 -6.30 34.72
N GLY A 5 -36.90 -6.88 35.74
CA GLY A 5 -37.14 -6.25 37.06
C GLY A 5 -35.87 -5.90 37.86
N ASP A 6 -34.72 -6.50 37.53
CA ASP A 6 -33.41 -6.22 38.13
C ASP A 6 -32.48 -5.48 37.14
N ASN A 7 -33.00 -4.47 36.44
CA ASN A 7 -32.21 -3.72 35.47
C ASN A 7 -31.17 -2.82 36.18
N GLN A 8 -29.93 -3.31 36.28
CA GLN A 8 -28.81 -2.55 36.82
C GLN A 8 -28.29 -1.47 35.86
N PHE A 9 -28.82 -1.35 34.63
CA PHE A 9 -28.38 -0.33 33.67
C PHE A 9 -29.07 1.01 33.92
N ASN A 10 -28.27 2.04 34.23
CA ASN A 10 -28.72 3.42 34.39
C ASN A 10 -28.04 4.29 33.33
N THR A 11 -28.86 4.93 32.49
CA THR A 11 -28.40 5.66 31.31
C THR A 11 -28.60 7.16 31.46
N ILE A 12 -27.70 7.95 30.87
CA ILE A 12 -27.85 9.41 30.80
C ILE A 12 -27.35 9.93 29.47
N THR A 13 -28.11 10.86 28.89
CA THR A 13 -27.70 11.57 27.68
C THR A 13 -26.97 12.85 28.05
N ILE A 14 -25.77 13.02 27.51
CA ILE A 14 -24.96 14.24 27.60
C ILE A 14 -24.98 14.90 26.23
N ASP A 15 -25.44 16.15 26.22
CA ASP A 15 -25.47 17.02 25.05
C ASP A 15 -24.04 17.38 24.60
N ALA A 16 -23.66 16.92 23.40
CA ALA A 16 -22.38 17.13 22.74
C ALA A 16 -22.45 18.28 21.71
N THR A 17 -23.13 19.37 22.07
CA THR A 17 -23.23 20.58 21.24
C THR A 17 -22.90 21.84 22.05
N PHE A 18 -22.59 22.95 21.37
CA PHE A 18 -22.30 24.22 22.01
C PHE A 18 -22.95 25.40 21.29
N SER A 19 -23.06 26.53 21.99
CA SER A 19 -23.75 27.74 21.50
C SER A 19 -23.08 28.31 20.25
N ALA A 20 -23.84 28.47 19.17
CA ALA A 20 -23.39 29.10 17.93
C ALA A 20 -22.92 30.55 18.15
N ALA A 21 -23.55 31.28 19.08
CA ALA A 21 -23.15 32.64 19.45
C ALA A 21 -21.70 32.77 19.96
N LYS A 22 -21.07 31.68 20.43
CA LYS A 22 -19.68 31.69 20.87
C LYS A 22 -18.68 31.43 19.74
N GLY A 23 -19.15 31.00 18.56
CA GLY A 23 -18.31 30.59 17.44
C GLY A 23 -17.24 29.57 17.85
N ALA A 24 -16.11 29.55 17.13
CA ALA A 24 -15.02 28.61 17.34
C ALA A 24 -14.48 28.63 18.80
N ALA A 25 -14.41 29.79 19.43
CA ALA A 25 -13.94 29.95 20.81
C ALA A 25 -14.81 29.19 21.84
N GLY A 26 -16.02 28.77 21.48
CA GLY A 26 -16.89 27.99 22.34
C GLY A 26 -16.50 26.51 22.50
N MET A 27 -15.67 25.96 21.60
CA MET A 27 -15.41 24.52 21.49
C MET A 27 -14.65 23.97 22.69
N GLU A 28 -13.54 24.59 23.09
CA GLU A 28 -12.68 24.09 24.17
C GLU A 28 -13.45 23.93 25.48
N GLY A 29 -14.10 25.00 25.93
CA GLY A 29 -14.93 24.93 27.13
C GLY A 29 -16.11 23.95 26.98
N ALA A 30 -16.60 23.68 25.77
CA ALA A 30 -17.63 22.67 25.55
C ALA A 30 -17.10 21.24 25.75
N VAL A 31 -15.91 20.95 25.22
CA VAL A 31 -15.22 19.68 25.42
C VAL A 31 -14.93 19.45 26.91
N SER A 32 -14.41 20.45 27.63
CA SER A 32 -14.17 20.33 29.07
C SER A 32 -15.47 20.06 29.85
N ARG A 33 -16.56 20.77 29.51
CA ARG A 33 -17.86 20.58 30.17
C ARG A 33 -18.45 19.18 29.95
N ILE A 34 -18.31 18.58 28.77
CA ILE A 34 -18.81 17.22 28.54
C ILE A 34 -18.01 16.18 29.34
N CYS A 35 -16.69 16.37 29.47
CA CYS A 35 -15.82 15.53 30.29
C CYS A 35 -16.19 15.62 31.79
N GLU A 36 -16.35 16.83 32.32
CA GLU A 36 -16.76 17.05 33.71
C GLU A 36 -18.15 16.48 34.01
N ARG A 37 -19.10 16.69 33.10
CA ARG A 37 -20.45 16.11 33.23
C ARG A 37 -20.39 14.60 33.20
N ALA A 38 -19.65 14.00 32.28
CA ALA A 38 -19.48 12.57 32.20
C ALA A 38 -18.92 12.00 33.51
N GLU A 39 -17.82 12.58 34.03
CA GLU A 39 -17.24 12.20 35.32
C GLU A 39 -18.28 12.26 36.45
N LYS A 40 -19.00 13.39 36.57
CA LYS A 40 -20.03 13.54 37.61
C LYS A 40 -21.10 12.46 37.48
N ARG A 41 -21.59 12.18 36.26
CA ARG A 41 -22.64 11.17 36.05
C ARG A 41 -22.17 9.76 36.39
N VAL A 42 -20.93 9.39 36.09
CA VAL A 42 -20.41 8.09 36.52
C VAL A 42 -20.41 8.00 38.06
N ARG A 43 -20.00 9.08 38.75
CA ARG A 43 -20.03 9.14 40.22
C ARG A 43 -21.44 9.12 40.80
N ASP A 44 -22.42 9.65 40.08
CA ASP A 44 -23.86 9.59 40.43
C ASP A 44 -24.45 8.17 40.22
N GLY A 45 -23.68 7.19 39.75
CA GLY A 45 -24.11 5.80 39.56
C GLY A 45 -24.65 5.46 38.17
N TYR A 46 -24.47 6.34 37.17
CA TYR A 46 -24.79 6.02 35.78
C TYR A 46 -23.69 5.15 35.16
N ASN A 47 -24.07 4.01 34.58
CA ASN A 47 -23.14 3.06 33.96
C ASN A 47 -23.28 2.98 32.43
N ILE A 48 -24.13 3.81 31.82
CA ILE A 48 -24.13 4.06 30.38
C ILE A 48 -24.26 5.57 30.11
N ILE A 49 -23.29 6.14 29.41
CA ILE A 49 -23.33 7.54 28.95
C ILE A 49 -23.61 7.56 27.45
N ILE A 50 -24.62 8.34 27.05
CA ILE A 50 -24.95 8.61 25.65
C ILE A 50 -24.45 10.01 25.30
N LEU A 51 -23.39 10.11 24.51
CA LEU A 51 -22.94 11.38 23.93
C LEU A 51 -23.79 11.66 22.69
N SER A 52 -24.56 12.74 22.68
CA SER A 52 -25.53 13.02 21.62
C SER A 52 -25.36 14.41 21.02
N ASP A 53 -25.25 14.48 19.70
CA ASP A 53 -25.26 15.75 18.93
C ASP A 53 -26.67 16.12 18.40
N ARG A 54 -27.71 15.39 18.83
CA ARG A 54 -29.09 15.53 18.32
C ARG A 54 -29.73 16.90 18.53
N LEU A 55 -29.19 17.72 19.44
CA LEU A 55 -29.61 19.10 19.65
C LEU A 55 -28.98 20.10 18.67
N ALA A 56 -28.18 19.64 17.69
CA ALA A 56 -27.64 20.50 16.65
C ALA A 56 -28.76 21.23 15.90
N GLY A 57 -28.56 22.53 15.65
CA GLY A 57 -29.56 23.41 15.05
C GLY A 57 -28.99 24.81 14.81
N SER A 58 -29.83 25.79 14.45
CA SER A 58 -29.35 27.15 14.13
C SER A 58 -28.56 27.79 15.27
N GLU A 59 -28.90 27.50 16.53
CA GLU A 59 -28.25 28.06 17.72
C GLU A 59 -27.17 27.15 18.32
N ARG A 60 -27.00 25.93 17.78
CA ARG A 60 -26.17 24.89 18.41
C ARG A 60 -25.27 24.18 17.40
N ILE A 61 -23.97 24.35 17.58
CA ILE A 61 -22.93 23.69 16.77
C ILE A 61 -22.61 22.33 17.41
N PRO A 62 -22.63 21.22 16.66
CA PRO A 62 -22.20 19.93 17.17
C PRO A 62 -20.68 19.90 17.39
N ILE A 63 -20.24 19.34 18.51
CA ILE A 63 -18.83 18.96 18.71
C ILE A 63 -18.57 17.76 17.77
N PRO A 64 -17.47 17.73 17.00
CA PRO A 64 -17.12 16.57 16.18
C PRO A 64 -17.20 15.29 17.01
N SER A 65 -17.94 14.29 16.52
CA SER A 65 -18.36 13.16 17.37
C SER A 65 -17.16 12.34 17.86
N LEU A 66 -16.12 12.24 17.02
CA LEU A 66 -14.87 11.60 17.37
C LEU A 66 -14.12 12.33 18.50
N LEU A 67 -14.06 13.67 18.44
CA LEU A 67 -13.43 14.49 19.49
C LEU A 67 -14.18 14.36 20.82
N ALA A 68 -15.52 14.46 20.80
CA ALA A 68 -16.32 14.30 22.00
C ALA A 68 -16.14 12.91 22.65
N THR A 69 -16.16 11.86 21.82
CA THR A 69 -15.97 10.47 22.26
C THR A 69 -14.59 10.28 22.88
N SER A 70 -13.53 10.66 22.17
CA SER A 70 -12.15 10.45 22.61
C SER A 70 -11.81 11.27 23.85
N ALA A 71 -12.26 12.53 23.91
CA ALA A 71 -12.05 13.38 25.07
C ALA A 71 -12.68 12.79 26.34
N VAL A 72 -13.93 12.34 26.28
CA VAL A 72 -14.62 11.70 27.41
C VAL A 72 -13.96 10.37 27.77
N HIS A 73 -13.63 9.55 26.76
CA HIS A 73 -12.96 8.27 26.95
C HIS A 73 -11.65 8.43 27.74
N HIS A 74 -10.74 9.28 27.26
CA HIS A 74 -9.45 9.52 27.91
C HIS A 74 -9.59 10.24 29.26
N HIS A 75 -10.53 11.17 29.40
CA HIS A 75 -10.82 11.81 30.69
C HIS A 75 -11.22 10.79 31.74
N LEU A 76 -12.16 9.90 31.42
CA LEU A 76 -12.60 8.85 32.35
C LEU A 76 -11.50 7.84 32.66
N ILE A 77 -10.59 7.54 31.72
CA ILE A 77 -9.39 6.73 32.00
C ILE A 77 -8.51 7.42 33.05
N ARG A 78 -8.18 8.70 32.83
CA ARG A 78 -7.34 9.49 33.76
C ARG A 78 -7.95 9.60 35.16
N LYS A 79 -9.28 9.53 35.27
CA LYS A 79 -10.01 9.55 36.55
C LYS A 79 -10.22 8.17 37.17
N GLY A 80 -9.79 7.09 36.51
CA GLY A 80 -10.01 5.72 36.98
C GLY A 80 -11.47 5.26 36.91
N LEU A 81 -12.29 5.91 36.09
CA LEU A 81 -13.74 5.68 36.00
C LEU A 81 -14.17 4.91 34.74
N ARG A 82 -13.30 4.77 33.72
CA ARG A 82 -13.69 4.23 32.41
C ARG A 82 -14.22 2.79 32.46
N THR A 83 -13.71 1.95 33.35
CA THR A 83 -14.14 0.55 33.49
C THR A 83 -15.54 0.40 34.08
N SER A 84 -16.10 1.46 34.66
CA SER A 84 -17.41 1.44 35.34
C SER A 84 -18.57 1.91 34.46
N VAL A 85 -18.31 2.27 33.21
CA VAL A 85 -19.31 2.90 32.32
C VAL A 85 -19.11 2.51 30.86
N GLY A 86 -20.20 2.28 30.14
CA GLY A 86 -20.20 2.17 28.67
C GLY A 86 -20.47 3.50 28.00
N ILE A 87 -19.83 3.76 26.86
CA ILE A 87 -20.03 4.99 26.06
C ILE A 87 -20.80 4.65 24.78
N VAL A 88 -21.96 5.28 24.61
CA VAL A 88 -22.78 5.22 23.40
C VAL A 88 -22.70 6.57 22.69
N VAL A 89 -22.56 6.54 21.37
CA VAL A 89 -22.50 7.77 20.55
C VAL A 89 -23.74 7.85 19.68
N GLU A 90 -24.59 8.85 19.92
CA GLU A 90 -25.67 9.24 19.02
C GLU A 90 -25.21 10.42 18.16
N THR A 91 -25.03 10.19 16.86
CA THR A 91 -24.34 11.14 15.97
C THR A 91 -25.03 11.31 14.63
N GLY A 92 -25.02 12.55 14.14
CA GLY A 92 -25.40 12.90 12.77
C GLY A 92 -24.24 12.77 11.75
N GLU A 93 -23.00 12.62 12.22
CA GLU A 93 -21.78 12.70 11.40
C GLU A 93 -21.39 11.35 10.77
N ALA A 94 -21.51 10.26 11.54
CA ALA A 94 -21.09 8.92 11.14
C ALA A 94 -22.03 8.31 10.08
N ARG A 95 -21.46 7.99 8.92
CA ARG A 95 -22.18 7.45 7.74
C ARG A 95 -21.36 6.42 6.94
N GLU A 96 -20.04 6.44 7.02
CA GLU A 96 -19.14 5.51 6.34
C GLU A 96 -18.39 4.62 7.34
N THR A 97 -18.03 3.40 6.93
CA THR A 97 -17.35 2.39 7.76
C THR A 97 -16.19 2.94 8.59
N HIS A 98 -15.34 3.79 8.01
CA HIS A 98 -14.17 4.32 8.71
C HIS A 98 -14.55 5.16 9.94
N GLN A 99 -15.62 5.96 9.86
CA GLN A 99 -16.09 6.78 10.98
C GLN A 99 -16.60 5.93 12.15
N PHE A 100 -17.23 4.78 11.87
CA PHE A 100 -17.60 3.83 12.92
C PHE A 100 -16.37 3.15 13.54
N CYS A 101 -15.36 2.84 12.71
CA CYS A 101 -14.11 2.25 13.19
C CYS A 101 -13.33 3.24 14.07
N THR A 102 -13.26 4.53 13.70
CA THR A 102 -12.60 5.53 14.54
C THR A 102 -13.35 5.73 15.85
N LEU A 103 -14.68 5.92 15.82
CA LEU A 103 -15.48 6.03 17.05
C LEU A 103 -15.27 4.82 17.98
N ALA A 104 -15.26 3.60 17.43
CA ALA A 104 -14.95 2.40 18.21
C ALA A 104 -13.51 2.40 18.75
N GLY A 105 -12.51 2.69 17.90
CA GLY A 105 -11.10 2.70 18.25
C GLY A 105 -10.74 3.74 19.33
N TYR A 106 -11.57 4.77 19.51
CA TYR A 106 -11.45 5.77 20.56
C TYR A 106 -12.52 5.63 21.66
N GLY A 107 -13.17 4.46 21.75
CA GLY A 107 -13.83 4.01 22.96
C GLY A 107 -15.36 4.04 22.98
N ALA A 108 -16.03 4.27 21.85
CA ALA A 108 -17.47 4.04 21.73
C ALA A 108 -17.76 2.54 21.72
N GLU A 109 -18.70 2.09 22.53
CA GLU A 109 -19.15 0.68 22.61
C GLU A 109 -20.41 0.42 21.78
N ALA A 110 -21.18 1.48 21.50
CA ALA A 110 -22.31 1.45 20.57
C ALA A 110 -22.45 2.79 19.86
N ILE A 111 -22.94 2.76 18.62
CA ILE A 111 -23.09 3.94 17.77
C ILE A 111 -24.48 3.94 17.14
N ASN A 112 -25.21 5.04 17.34
CA ASN A 112 -26.50 5.32 16.71
C ASN A 112 -26.34 6.43 15.67
N PRO A 113 -26.19 6.09 14.37
CA PRO A 113 -26.01 7.06 13.29
C PRO A 113 -27.36 7.59 12.78
N TYR A 114 -28.08 8.35 13.62
CA TYR A 114 -29.48 8.68 13.36
C TYR A 114 -29.68 9.42 12.02
N LEU A 115 -28.79 10.34 11.64
CA LEU A 115 -28.94 11.11 10.41
C LEU A 115 -28.67 10.27 9.16
N ALA A 116 -27.79 9.28 9.24
CA ALA A 116 -27.58 8.33 8.16
C ALA A 116 -28.84 7.48 7.93
N PHE A 117 -29.51 7.05 9.01
CA PHE A 117 -30.79 6.33 8.90
C PHE A 117 -31.89 7.18 8.26
N GLU A 118 -32.05 8.44 8.68
CA GLU A 118 -33.03 9.34 8.06
C GLU A 118 -32.72 9.63 6.59
N THR A 119 -31.44 9.84 6.27
CA THR A 119 -30.98 10.05 4.89
C THR A 119 -31.29 8.85 4.00
N LEU A 120 -31.04 7.63 4.48
CA LEU A 120 -31.33 6.41 3.73
C LEU A 120 -32.83 6.18 3.54
N LYS A 121 -33.65 6.52 4.53
CA LYS A 121 -35.11 6.45 4.45
C LYS A 121 -35.66 7.40 3.39
N GLU A 122 -35.15 8.63 3.34
CA GLU A 122 -35.54 9.60 2.31
C GLU A 122 -35.00 9.23 0.92
N ALA A 123 -33.76 8.76 0.83
CA ALA A 123 -33.16 8.33 -0.44
C ALA A 123 -33.84 7.09 -1.03
N ALA A 124 -34.28 6.15 -0.20
CA ALA A 124 -34.93 4.93 -0.65
C ALA A 124 -36.24 5.19 -1.40
N ARG A 125 -36.98 6.25 -1.02
CA ARG A 125 -38.18 6.70 -1.76
C ARG A 125 -37.91 6.99 -3.23
N ARG A 126 -36.66 7.30 -3.60
CA ARG A 126 -36.24 7.60 -4.99
C ARG A 126 -35.69 6.38 -5.74
N ILE A 127 -35.40 5.28 -5.05
CA ILE A 127 -34.76 4.08 -5.62
C ILE A 127 -35.76 2.93 -5.72
N ASP A 128 -36.51 2.69 -4.65
CA ASP A 128 -37.50 1.61 -4.55
C ASP A 128 -38.52 1.99 -3.46
N GLU A 129 -39.66 2.53 -3.88
CA GLU A 129 -40.73 2.99 -2.99
C GLU A 129 -41.30 1.88 -2.10
N ASN A 130 -41.14 0.61 -2.49
CA ASN A 130 -41.66 -0.54 -1.76
C ASN A 130 -40.73 -1.06 -0.66
N MET A 131 -39.54 -0.45 -0.47
CA MET A 131 -38.58 -0.92 0.52
C MET A 131 -38.92 -0.39 1.93
N SER A 132 -39.28 -1.31 2.84
CA SER A 132 -39.58 -0.91 4.22
C SER A 132 -38.35 -0.35 4.96
N PRO A 133 -38.51 0.65 5.86
CA PRO A 133 -37.41 1.21 6.65
C PRO A 133 -36.58 0.14 7.39
N LYS A 134 -37.26 -0.86 7.96
CA LYS A 134 -36.60 -2.00 8.64
C LYS A 134 -35.62 -2.74 7.73
N LYS A 135 -35.98 -2.94 6.45
CA LYS A 135 -35.12 -3.61 5.46
C LYS A 135 -33.93 -2.74 5.07
N ILE A 136 -34.13 -1.43 4.95
CA ILE A 136 -33.07 -0.45 4.66
C ILE A 136 -32.03 -0.46 5.80
N TYR A 137 -32.48 -0.29 7.03
CA TYR A 137 -31.59 -0.27 8.20
C TYR A 137 -30.83 -1.60 8.35
N LYS A 138 -31.52 -2.73 8.19
CA LYS A 138 -30.87 -4.06 8.24
C LYS A 138 -29.77 -4.21 7.19
N ARG A 139 -29.96 -3.70 5.97
CA ARG A 139 -28.96 -3.76 4.89
C ARG A 139 -27.76 -2.86 5.20
N TYR A 140 -28.02 -1.64 5.67
CA TYR A 140 -26.97 -0.69 6.05
C TYR A 140 -26.12 -1.20 7.21
N ILE A 141 -26.76 -1.66 8.30
CA ILE A 141 -26.07 -2.27 9.45
C ILE A 141 -25.25 -3.49 9.01
N LYS A 142 -25.80 -4.36 8.15
CA LYS A 142 -25.05 -5.51 7.62
C LYS A 142 -23.82 -5.08 6.82
N ALA A 143 -23.92 -4.01 6.03
CA ALA A 143 -22.80 -3.48 5.25
C ALA A 143 -21.71 -2.90 6.16
N LEU A 144 -22.11 -2.11 7.18
CA LEU A 144 -21.21 -1.57 8.19
C LEU A 144 -20.51 -2.67 8.97
N ASN A 145 -21.25 -3.67 9.49
CA ASN A 145 -20.65 -4.79 10.24
C ASN A 145 -19.60 -5.52 9.41
N LYS A 146 -19.89 -5.81 8.13
CA LYS A 146 -18.91 -6.40 7.22
C LYS A 146 -17.71 -5.50 6.98
N GLY A 147 -17.94 -4.19 6.84
CA GLY A 147 -16.89 -3.19 6.68
C GLY A 147 -15.98 -3.10 7.91
N MET A 148 -16.56 -3.07 9.12
CA MET A 148 -15.82 -3.00 10.38
C MET A 148 -14.99 -4.26 10.62
N LEU A 149 -15.59 -5.45 10.44
CA LEU A 149 -14.86 -6.73 10.51
C LEU A 149 -13.66 -6.72 9.55
N LYS A 150 -13.85 -6.14 8.36
CA LYS A 150 -12.80 -6.03 7.36
C LYS A 150 -11.70 -5.05 7.74
N VAL A 151 -12.02 -3.94 8.43
CA VAL A 151 -11.00 -3.01 8.95
C VAL A 151 -10.23 -3.65 10.10
N MET A 152 -10.91 -4.31 11.04
CA MET A 152 -10.29 -5.00 12.17
C MET A 152 -9.34 -6.11 11.71
N SER A 153 -9.76 -6.90 10.71
CA SER A 153 -8.93 -7.99 10.17
C SER A 153 -7.64 -7.52 9.50
N LYS A 154 -7.53 -6.23 9.12
CA LYS A 154 -6.29 -5.68 8.54
C LYS A 154 -5.10 -5.80 9.48
N MET A 155 -5.37 -5.79 10.79
CA MET A 155 -4.37 -5.93 11.84
C MET A 155 -4.50 -7.25 12.62
N GLY A 156 -5.21 -8.24 12.05
CA GLY A 156 -5.43 -9.54 12.70
C GLY A 156 -6.38 -9.52 13.91
N ILE A 157 -7.09 -8.42 14.16
CA ILE A 157 -7.98 -8.29 15.32
C ILE A 157 -9.32 -8.97 15.03
N SER A 158 -9.71 -9.90 15.89
CA SER A 158 -10.90 -10.73 15.69
C SER A 158 -12.14 -10.30 16.48
N THR A 159 -11.99 -9.49 17.53
CA THR A 159 -13.09 -9.11 18.44
C THR A 159 -13.25 -7.61 18.53
N TYR A 160 -14.49 -7.14 18.63
CA TYR A 160 -14.78 -5.71 18.78
C TYR A 160 -14.28 -5.19 20.12
N GLN A 161 -14.36 -6.00 21.17
CA GLN A 161 -13.91 -5.65 22.51
C GLN A 161 -12.40 -5.34 22.55
N SER A 162 -11.57 -6.10 21.82
CA SER A 162 -10.14 -5.82 21.72
C SER A 162 -9.83 -4.63 20.80
N TYR A 163 -10.72 -4.32 19.86
CA TYR A 163 -10.57 -3.16 18.97
C TYR A 163 -11.01 -1.84 19.63
N CYS A 164 -12.01 -1.90 20.51
CA CYS A 164 -12.57 -0.74 21.19
C CYS A 164 -11.53 -0.08 22.11
N GLY A 165 -11.23 1.19 21.87
CA GLY A 165 -10.20 1.94 22.61
C GLY A 165 -8.74 1.59 22.25
N ALA A 166 -8.49 0.70 21.28
CA ALA A 166 -7.15 0.24 20.92
C ALA A 166 -6.35 1.23 20.04
N GLN A 167 -7.00 2.26 19.49
CA GLN A 167 -6.36 3.29 18.66
C GLN A 167 -5.51 2.76 17.49
N ILE A 168 -6.05 1.84 16.69
CA ILE A 168 -5.36 1.28 15.50
C ILE A 168 -5.42 2.28 14.32
N PHE A 169 -4.90 3.49 14.54
CA PHE A 169 -4.92 4.61 13.61
C PHE A 169 -3.67 5.47 13.79
N ASP A 170 -3.19 6.02 12.68
CA ASP A 170 -2.20 7.09 12.67
C ASP A 170 -2.89 8.42 12.38
N ALA A 171 -2.44 9.49 13.04
CA ALA A 171 -2.83 10.85 12.74
C ALA A 171 -1.85 11.50 11.76
N VAL A 172 -2.39 12.14 10.72
CA VAL A 172 -1.63 12.95 9.76
C VAL A 172 -2.29 14.31 9.69
N GLY A 173 -1.54 15.37 9.97
CA GLY A 173 -2.06 16.73 9.97
C GLY A 173 -2.67 17.18 11.30
N LEU A 174 -2.43 16.48 12.42
CA LEU A 174 -2.86 16.90 13.77
C LEU A 174 -1.65 17.19 14.65
N ASN A 175 -1.63 18.33 15.33
CA ASN A 175 -0.52 18.70 16.20
C ASN A 175 -0.45 17.88 17.49
N LYS A 176 0.72 17.91 18.11
CA LYS A 176 1.04 17.11 19.29
C LYS A 176 0.17 17.49 20.48
N ASP A 177 -0.03 18.77 20.76
CA ASP A 177 -0.81 19.22 21.92
C ASP A 177 -2.27 18.72 21.86
N PHE A 178 -2.87 18.75 20.67
CA PHE A 178 -4.22 18.25 20.44
C PHE A 178 -4.31 16.72 20.63
N ILE A 179 -3.33 15.98 20.10
CA ILE A 179 -3.24 14.53 20.28
C ILE A 179 -3.04 14.18 21.77
N ASP A 180 -2.09 14.82 22.44
CA ASP A 180 -1.78 14.55 23.84
C ASP A 180 -2.99 14.83 24.74
N ALA A 181 -3.78 15.87 24.45
CA ALA A 181 -4.99 16.19 25.19
C ALA A 181 -6.16 15.23 24.95
N TYR A 182 -6.46 14.92 23.69
CA TYR A 182 -7.72 14.30 23.28
C TYR A 182 -7.62 12.91 22.65
N PHE A 183 -6.46 12.52 22.14
CA PHE A 183 -6.20 11.26 21.42
C PHE A 183 -4.89 10.60 21.92
N THR A 184 -4.67 10.68 23.23
CA THR A 184 -3.39 10.34 23.86
C THR A 184 -2.93 8.94 23.45
N GLY A 185 -1.71 8.82 22.91
CA GLY A 185 -1.12 7.56 22.45
C GLY A 185 -1.12 7.36 20.93
N THR A 186 -1.90 8.15 20.18
CA THR A 186 -1.93 8.07 18.71
C THR A 186 -0.66 8.65 18.09
N GLY A 187 -0.07 7.95 17.12
CA GLY A 187 1.11 8.44 16.40
C GLY A 187 0.78 9.65 15.49
N SER A 188 1.60 10.70 15.55
CA SER A 188 1.54 11.84 14.61
C SER A 188 2.96 12.32 14.29
N ARG A 189 3.38 12.20 13.02
CA ARG A 189 4.77 12.47 12.59
C ARG A 189 5.01 13.86 12.02
N VAL A 190 3.97 14.50 11.50
CA VAL A 190 4.09 15.75 10.72
C VAL A 190 3.41 16.96 11.37
N GLY A 191 2.82 16.79 12.55
CA GLY A 191 2.05 17.84 13.22
C GLY A 191 0.86 18.32 12.37
N GLY A 192 0.38 19.54 12.63
CA GLY A 192 -0.67 20.19 11.84
C GLY A 192 -1.66 20.97 12.69
N VAL A 193 -2.95 20.76 12.43
CA VAL A 193 -4.02 21.53 13.04
C VAL A 193 -4.30 21.10 14.48
N GLY A 194 -4.80 22.03 15.30
CA GLY A 194 -5.22 21.79 16.68
C GLY A 194 -6.71 22.04 16.87
N LEU A 195 -7.08 22.28 18.14
CA LEU A 195 -8.48 22.47 18.52
C LEU A 195 -9.10 23.72 17.89
N GLU A 196 -8.33 24.79 17.75
CA GLU A 196 -8.79 26.08 17.20
C GLU A 196 -9.25 25.93 15.75
N GLU A 197 -8.41 25.32 14.90
CA GLU A 197 -8.73 25.10 13.49
C GLU A 197 -9.91 24.14 13.31
N ILE A 198 -9.98 23.08 14.12
CA ILE A 198 -11.11 22.13 14.11
C ILE A 198 -12.41 22.84 14.52
N ALA A 199 -12.34 23.73 15.51
CA ALA A 199 -13.48 24.54 15.94
C ALA A 199 -13.92 25.55 14.87
N ALA A 200 -12.97 26.18 14.18
CA ALA A 200 -13.25 27.06 13.05
C ALA A 200 -13.96 26.31 11.92
N GLU A 201 -13.50 25.10 11.56
CA GLU A 201 -14.11 24.28 10.51
C GLU A 201 -15.52 23.80 10.89
N ALA A 202 -15.74 23.39 12.15
CA ALA A 202 -17.06 23.04 12.64
C ALA A 202 -18.03 24.23 12.58
N THR A 203 -17.55 25.43 12.95
CA THR A 203 -18.33 26.67 12.90
C THR A 203 -18.65 27.08 11.47
N GLU A 204 -17.70 26.95 10.54
CA GLU A 204 -17.91 27.30 9.14
C GLU A 204 -18.94 26.36 8.46
N ARG A 205 -18.85 25.05 8.70
CA ARG A 205 -19.86 24.11 8.21
C ARG A 205 -21.26 24.43 8.73
N HIS A 206 -21.36 24.79 10.00
CA HIS A 206 -22.62 25.23 10.61
C HIS A 206 -23.14 26.52 9.94
N ARG A 207 -22.27 27.52 9.73
CA ARG A 207 -22.61 28.77 9.04
C ARG A 207 -23.07 28.52 7.61
N LEU A 208 -22.47 27.59 6.88
CA LEU A 208 -22.91 27.24 5.52
C LEU A 208 -24.32 26.62 5.52
N ALA A 209 -24.61 25.77 6.51
CA ALA A 209 -25.91 25.11 6.64
C ALA A 209 -27.04 26.07 7.08
N PHE A 210 -26.76 27.00 8.00
CA PHE A 210 -27.78 27.87 8.62
C PHE A 210 -27.72 29.34 8.20
N GLY A 211 -26.65 29.79 7.54
CA GLY A 211 -26.40 31.18 7.14
C GLY A 211 -27.21 31.70 5.95
N GLY A 212 -28.24 30.97 5.52
CA GLY A 212 -29.21 31.47 4.54
C GLY A 212 -28.87 31.27 3.05
N SER A 213 -27.83 30.49 2.72
CA SER A 213 -27.53 30.14 1.31
C SER A 213 -28.71 29.41 0.66
N PHE A 214 -29.29 30.00 -0.39
CA PHE A 214 -30.43 29.40 -1.10
C PHE A 214 -30.09 28.05 -1.74
N VAL A 215 -28.84 27.87 -2.19
CA VAL A 215 -28.34 26.63 -2.79
C VAL A 215 -28.26 25.52 -1.74
N HIS A 216 -27.61 25.77 -0.60
CA HIS A 216 -27.43 24.76 0.45
C HIS A 216 -28.73 24.37 1.17
N ARG A 217 -29.79 25.18 1.05
CA ARG A 217 -31.14 24.81 1.53
C ARG A 217 -31.76 23.65 0.74
N LYS A 218 -31.35 23.43 -0.52
CA LYS A 218 -31.98 22.43 -1.41
C LYS A 218 -31.00 21.38 -1.93
N MET A 219 -29.70 21.66 -1.93
CA MET A 219 -28.68 20.79 -2.53
C MET A 219 -27.42 20.75 -1.67
N LEU A 220 -26.81 19.57 -1.59
CA LEU A 220 -25.46 19.40 -1.08
C LEU A 220 -24.43 19.83 -2.13
N ASP A 221 -23.19 20.07 -1.71
CA ASP A 221 -22.08 20.28 -2.64
C ASP A 221 -21.87 19.07 -3.54
N VAL A 222 -21.30 19.32 -4.73
CA VAL A 222 -21.06 18.30 -5.77
C VAL A 222 -20.14 17.18 -5.28
N GLY A 223 -19.30 17.47 -4.27
CA GLY A 223 -18.22 16.60 -3.81
C GLY A 223 -17.16 16.42 -4.89
N GLY A 224 -16.32 15.41 -4.73
CA GLY A 224 -15.26 15.11 -5.69
C GLY A 224 -14.20 14.17 -5.15
N GLU A 225 -14.33 13.71 -3.92
CA GLU A 225 -13.33 12.97 -3.17
C GLU A 225 -12.97 11.66 -3.90
N TYR A 226 -13.95 10.95 -4.44
CA TYR A 226 -13.74 9.64 -5.07
C TYR A 226 -13.41 9.72 -6.57
N ALA A 227 -13.94 10.73 -7.26
CA ALA A 227 -13.76 10.92 -8.70
C ALA A 227 -13.78 12.41 -9.05
N PHE A 228 -12.95 12.80 -10.00
CA PHE A 228 -12.84 14.18 -10.46
C PHE A 228 -14.20 14.75 -10.90
N ARG A 229 -14.46 15.98 -10.45
CA ARG A 229 -15.59 16.82 -10.86
C ARG A 229 -15.06 18.23 -11.10
N PHE A 230 -15.55 18.93 -12.12
CA PHE A 230 -15.06 20.28 -12.47
C PHE A 230 -15.18 21.31 -11.34
N ARG A 231 -16.17 21.17 -10.46
CA ARG A 231 -16.40 22.04 -9.28
C ARG A 231 -16.21 21.29 -7.96
N GLY A 232 -15.49 20.17 -8.00
CA GLY A 232 -15.28 19.31 -6.84
C GLY A 232 -13.90 19.44 -6.24
N GLU A 233 -13.56 18.47 -5.40
CA GLU A 233 -12.24 18.30 -4.80
C GLU A 233 -11.13 18.27 -5.88
N ALA A 234 -9.96 18.81 -5.55
CA ALA A 234 -8.81 18.79 -6.44
C ALA A 234 -8.25 17.37 -6.61
N HIS A 235 -7.79 17.04 -7.81
CA HIS A 235 -7.08 15.78 -8.08
C HIS A 235 -5.80 16.08 -8.83
N VAL A 236 -4.72 15.42 -8.41
CA VAL A 236 -3.44 15.51 -9.14
C VAL A 236 -3.59 15.09 -10.60
N TRP A 237 -4.35 14.01 -10.84
CA TRP A 237 -4.74 13.59 -12.19
C TRP A 237 -6.00 14.33 -12.65
N SER A 238 -5.81 15.51 -13.22
CA SER A 238 -6.82 16.30 -13.92
C SER A 238 -6.87 15.97 -15.42
N PRO A 239 -7.96 16.31 -16.14
CA PRO A 239 -8.00 16.17 -17.60
C PRO A 239 -6.84 16.85 -18.33
N GLU A 240 -6.41 18.02 -17.84
CA GLU A 240 -5.27 18.77 -18.38
C GLU A 240 -3.96 18.01 -18.21
N SER A 241 -3.63 17.55 -16.98
CA SER A 241 -2.41 16.79 -16.72
C SER A 241 -2.33 15.50 -17.55
N VAL A 242 -3.47 14.81 -17.71
CA VAL A 242 -3.58 13.60 -18.53
C VAL A 242 -3.33 13.90 -20.00
N ALA A 243 -3.92 14.98 -20.53
CA ALA A 243 -3.75 15.39 -21.92
C ALA A 243 -2.29 15.80 -22.23
N ASN A 244 -1.69 16.64 -21.37
CA ASN A 244 -0.31 17.11 -21.56
C ASN A 244 0.68 15.94 -21.60
N LEU A 245 0.57 15.00 -20.65
CA LEU A 245 1.43 13.81 -20.64
C LEU A 245 1.24 12.95 -21.91
N GLN A 246 -0.01 12.72 -22.33
CA GLN A 246 -0.27 11.93 -23.55
C GLN A 246 0.27 12.61 -24.82
N HIS A 247 0.15 13.93 -24.93
CA HIS A 247 0.71 14.67 -26.05
C HIS A 247 2.25 14.67 -26.03
N ALA A 248 2.85 14.83 -24.85
CA ALA A 248 4.30 14.78 -24.68
C ALA A 248 4.88 13.46 -25.20
N VAL A 249 4.34 12.32 -24.76
CA VAL A 249 4.89 11.01 -25.11
C VAL A 249 4.62 10.58 -26.54
N ARG A 250 3.49 11.00 -27.13
CA ARG A 250 3.14 10.69 -28.53
C ARG A 250 3.90 11.56 -29.52
N GLY A 251 4.10 12.83 -29.18
CA GLY A 251 4.85 13.78 -30.01
C GLY A 251 6.35 13.82 -29.71
N ASN A 252 6.81 13.07 -28.71
CA ASN A 252 8.16 13.18 -28.14
C ASN A 252 8.55 14.65 -27.84
N SER A 253 7.63 15.39 -27.20
CA SER A 253 7.76 16.82 -26.92
C SER A 253 8.13 17.07 -25.46
N GLN A 254 9.37 17.52 -25.23
CA GLN A 254 9.85 17.95 -23.91
C GLN A 254 9.02 19.13 -23.38
N GLU A 255 8.69 20.11 -24.21
CA GLU A 255 7.86 21.27 -23.83
C GLU A 255 6.51 20.84 -23.22
N LYS A 256 5.83 19.86 -23.82
CA LYS A 256 4.58 19.32 -23.27
C LYS A 256 4.78 18.50 -22.00
N TYR A 257 5.94 17.85 -21.85
CA TYR A 257 6.30 17.24 -20.58
C TYR A 257 6.53 18.30 -19.51
N ASP A 258 7.22 19.39 -19.83
CA ASP A 258 7.48 20.48 -18.88
C ASP A 258 6.17 21.15 -18.46
N GLU A 259 5.21 21.35 -19.36
CA GLU A 259 3.84 21.77 -19.01
C GLU A 259 3.15 20.77 -18.07
N PHE A 260 3.26 19.47 -18.34
CA PHE A 260 2.72 18.43 -17.46
C PHE A 260 3.38 18.46 -16.07
N ALA A 261 4.70 18.48 -16.02
CA ALA A 261 5.48 18.50 -14.79
C ALA A 261 5.18 19.77 -14.00
N ARG A 262 5.07 20.92 -14.66
CA ARG A 262 4.65 22.18 -14.07
C ARG A 262 3.25 22.10 -13.47
N VAL A 263 2.25 21.61 -14.20
CA VAL A 263 0.88 21.45 -13.68
C VAL A 263 0.84 20.50 -12.47
N VAL A 264 1.68 19.46 -12.44
CA VAL A 264 1.75 18.51 -11.31
C VAL A 264 2.54 19.08 -10.13
N ASN A 265 3.65 19.80 -10.38
CA ASN A 265 4.56 20.31 -9.36
C ASN A 265 4.10 21.66 -8.79
N GLU A 266 3.44 22.54 -9.56
CA GLU A 266 2.93 23.84 -9.09
C GLU A 266 1.58 23.72 -8.33
N GLN A 267 1.04 22.50 -8.22
CA GLN A 267 -0.08 22.16 -7.34
C GLN A 267 0.23 22.34 -5.84
N ASN A 268 1.45 22.75 -5.49
CA ASN A 268 1.85 23.17 -4.15
C ASN A 268 0.88 24.21 -3.54
N LYS A 269 0.24 25.05 -4.37
CA LYS A 269 -0.81 25.98 -3.92
C LYS A 269 -2.11 25.31 -3.45
N GLN A 270 -2.37 24.06 -3.87
CA GLN A 270 -3.58 23.30 -3.55
C GLN A 270 -3.36 22.24 -2.47
N LEU A 271 -2.15 22.10 -1.90
CA LEU A 271 -1.88 21.29 -0.70
C LEU A 271 -2.29 19.81 -0.78
N MET A 272 -2.16 19.18 -1.95
CA MET A 272 -2.67 17.82 -2.18
C MET A 272 -1.80 16.69 -1.63
N ASN A 273 -0.50 16.93 -1.38
CA ASN A 273 0.43 15.94 -0.83
C ASN A 273 1.56 16.63 -0.04
N LEU A 274 2.27 15.87 0.81
CA LEU A 274 3.32 16.42 1.67
C LEU A 274 4.51 16.96 0.87
N ARG A 275 4.98 16.23 -0.15
CA ARG A 275 6.08 16.68 -1.01
C ARG A 275 5.81 17.97 -1.79
N GLY A 276 4.55 18.39 -1.91
CA GLY A 276 4.19 19.70 -2.43
C GLY A 276 4.48 20.85 -1.46
N LEU A 277 4.73 20.56 -0.19
CA LEU A 277 5.15 21.53 0.82
C LEU A 277 6.67 21.66 0.93
N PHE A 278 7.42 20.84 0.19
CA PHE A 278 8.88 20.78 0.31
C PHE A 278 9.54 21.69 -0.73
N ARG A 279 10.51 22.48 -0.30
CA ARG A 279 11.43 23.20 -1.19
C ARG A 279 12.73 22.40 -1.25
N ILE A 280 13.20 22.12 -2.46
CA ILE A 280 14.55 21.57 -2.65
C ILE A 280 15.53 22.75 -2.58
N ARG A 281 16.53 22.65 -1.72
CA ARG A 281 17.60 23.64 -1.62
C ARG A 281 18.54 23.47 -2.81
N MET A 282 18.71 24.56 -3.56
CA MET A 282 19.59 24.59 -4.72
C MET A 282 21.06 24.76 -4.29
N ALA A 283 21.99 24.69 -5.24
CA ALA A 283 23.41 24.80 -4.95
C ALA A 283 23.74 26.09 -4.17
N GLU A 284 23.16 27.21 -4.61
CA GLU A 284 23.37 28.54 -4.02
C GLU A 284 22.89 28.62 -2.55
N ASP A 285 21.74 28.01 -2.23
CA ASP A 285 21.22 27.92 -0.85
C ASP A 285 22.19 27.20 0.11
N CYS A 286 23.16 26.46 -0.44
CA CYS A 286 24.08 25.57 0.27
C CYS A 286 25.56 25.99 0.09
N GLY A 287 25.84 27.18 -0.45
CA GLY A 287 27.21 27.65 -0.70
C GLY A 287 27.96 26.84 -1.78
N ARG A 288 27.22 26.17 -2.67
CA ARG A 288 27.75 25.40 -3.80
C ARG A 288 27.44 26.11 -5.12
N LYS A 289 28.08 25.67 -6.21
CA LYS A 289 27.80 26.18 -7.55
C LYS A 289 26.98 25.16 -8.34
N PRO A 290 25.97 25.59 -9.11
CA PRO A 290 25.36 24.76 -10.14
C PRO A 290 26.42 24.26 -11.11
N ILE A 291 26.17 23.11 -11.73
CA ILE A 291 27.03 22.52 -12.76
C ILE A 291 26.28 22.44 -14.10
N PRO A 292 26.99 22.36 -15.25
CA PRO A 292 26.38 22.03 -16.53
C PRO A 292 25.67 20.67 -16.47
N VAL A 293 24.53 20.53 -17.14
CA VAL A 293 23.75 19.27 -17.13
C VAL A 293 24.52 18.13 -17.80
N GLU A 294 25.44 18.45 -18.69
CA GLU A 294 26.35 17.53 -19.38
C GLU A 294 27.32 16.83 -18.42
N GLU A 295 27.62 17.43 -17.26
CA GLU A 295 28.43 16.80 -16.21
C GLU A 295 27.62 15.82 -15.35
N VAL A 296 26.29 15.89 -15.40
CA VAL A 296 25.41 14.95 -14.70
C VAL A 296 25.36 13.64 -15.47
N MET A 297 25.35 12.53 -14.72
CA MET A 297 25.24 11.18 -15.26
C MET A 297 24.13 11.07 -16.33
N PRO A 298 24.33 10.25 -17.39
CA PRO A 298 23.37 10.15 -18.48
C PRO A 298 21.98 9.69 -18.02
N ALA A 299 20.92 10.17 -18.70
CA ALA A 299 19.55 9.75 -18.41
C ALA A 299 19.38 8.22 -18.54
N ALA A 300 20.11 7.60 -19.47
CA ALA A 300 20.15 6.15 -19.65
C ALA A 300 20.62 5.37 -18.39
N GLU A 301 21.40 5.98 -17.51
CA GLU A 301 21.79 5.36 -16.23
C GLU A 301 20.77 5.63 -15.12
N ILE A 302 20.06 6.76 -15.18
CA ILE A 302 19.00 7.10 -14.23
C ILE A 302 17.79 6.18 -14.43
N VAL A 303 17.37 5.94 -15.69
CA VAL A 303 16.19 5.10 -15.98
C VAL A 303 16.33 3.65 -15.49
N LYS A 304 17.55 3.14 -15.29
CA LYS A 304 17.80 1.81 -14.70
C LYS A 304 17.32 1.69 -13.25
N ARG A 305 17.16 2.83 -12.56
CA ARG A 305 16.59 2.91 -11.20
C ARG A 305 15.07 3.01 -11.20
N PHE A 306 14.45 3.08 -12.38
CA PHE A 306 13.01 3.12 -12.51
C PHE A 306 12.44 1.72 -12.68
N ALA A 307 11.29 1.50 -12.05
CA ALA A 307 10.51 0.31 -12.26
C ALA A 307 9.05 0.65 -12.56
N THR A 308 8.39 -0.13 -13.40
CA THR A 308 6.93 -0.07 -13.47
C THR A 308 6.32 -0.81 -12.29
N GLY A 309 5.29 -0.21 -11.68
CA GLY A 309 4.61 -0.78 -10.53
C GLY A 309 3.94 -2.12 -10.84
N ALA A 310 3.79 -2.94 -9.80
CA ALA A 310 3.23 -4.27 -9.87
C ALA A 310 1.73 -4.27 -10.26
N MET A 311 1.44 -4.46 -11.55
CA MET A 311 0.08 -4.38 -12.09
C MET A 311 -0.29 -5.70 -12.78
N SER A 312 -1.16 -6.49 -12.13
CA SER A 312 -1.41 -7.87 -12.56
C SER A 312 -1.99 -7.98 -13.98
N PHE A 313 -1.48 -8.95 -14.75
CA PHE A 313 -2.23 -9.49 -15.89
C PHE A 313 -3.61 -9.99 -15.42
N GLY A 314 -4.67 -9.49 -16.06
CA GLY A 314 -6.07 -9.63 -15.63
C GLY A 314 -6.65 -8.31 -15.14
N SER A 315 -5.93 -7.57 -14.29
CA SER A 315 -6.29 -6.19 -13.95
C SER A 315 -6.11 -5.28 -15.18
N ILE A 316 -4.95 -5.37 -15.81
CA ILE A 316 -4.66 -4.77 -17.10
C ILE A 316 -4.64 -5.83 -18.21
N SER A 317 -4.88 -5.39 -19.44
CA SER A 317 -4.86 -6.20 -20.64
C SER A 317 -3.47 -6.75 -20.91
N ARG A 318 -3.41 -7.82 -21.72
CA ARG A 318 -2.14 -8.40 -22.17
C ARG A 318 -1.29 -7.35 -22.89
N GLU A 319 -1.95 -6.58 -23.76
CA GLU A 319 -1.33 -5.54 -24.59
C GLU A 319 -0.64 -4.48 -23.73
N ALA A 320 -1.36 -3.91 -22.75
CA ALA A 320 -0.77 -2.93 -21.84
C ALA A 320 0.37 -3.54 -21.02
N HIS A 321 0.20 -4.77 -20.52
CA HIS A 321 1.20 -5.43 -19.68
C HIS A 321 2.50 -5.74 -20.44
N THR A 322 2.41 -6.25 -21.67
CA THR A 322 3.58 -6.56 -22.50
C THR A 322 4.24 -5.30 -23.04
N THR A 323 3.46 -4.25 -23.36
CA THR A 323 4.00 -2.95 -23.77
C THR A 323 4.90 -2.36 -22.68
N LEU A 324 4.46 -2.40 -21.42
CA LEU A 324 5.30 -1.97 -20.29
C LEU A 324 6.56 -2.83 -20.15
N ALA A 325 6.44 -4.15 -20.28
CA ALA A 325 7.60 -5.04 -20.15
C ALA A 325 8.66 -4.78 -21.24
N ILE A 326 8.23 -4.67 -22.50
CA ILE A 326 9.12 -4.37 -23.63
C ILE A 326 9.81 -3.02 -23.42
N ALA A 327 9.05 -1.98 -23.06
CA ALA A 327 9.61 -0.65 -22.82
C ALA A 327 10.72 -0.67 -21.75
N MET A 328 10.45 -1.27 -20.60
CA MET A 328 11.42 -1.32 -19.50
C MET A 328 12.65 -2.14 -19.86
N ASN A 329 12.47 -3.30 -20.51
CA ASN A 329 13.58 -4.16 -20.94
C ASN A 329 14.50 -3.46 -21.94
N ARG A 330 13.95 -2.70 -22.90
CA ARG A 330 14.75 -1.91 -23.87
C ARG A 330 15.63 -0.85 -23.21
N MET A 331 15.21 -0.31 -22.08
CA MET A 331 15.95 0.71 -21.32
C MET A 331 16.90 0.13 -20.27
N GLY A 332 16.93 -1.20 -20.08
CA GLY A 332 17.63 -1.83 -18.95
C GLY A 332 16.98 -1.52 -17.59
N ALA A 333 15.74 -1.04 -17.59
CA ALA A 333 14.92 -0.78 -16.42
C ALA A 333 14.06 -2.02 -16.08
N LYS A 334 13.25 -1.95 -15.02
CA LYS A 334 12.51 -3.13 -14.53
C LYS A 334 11.00 -2.99 -14.71
N SER A 335 10.33 -4.07 -15.13
CA SER A 335 8.86 -4.17 -15.07
C SER A 335 8.43 -5.29 -14.13
N ASN A 336 7.22 -5.18 -13.57
CA ASN A 336 6.72 -6.08 -12.54
C ASN A 336 5.41 -6.75 -12.96
N THR A 337 5.31 -8.07 -12.78
CA THR A 337 4.11 -8.84 -13.18
C THR A 337 2.85 -8.51 -12.40
N GLY A 338 2.98 -7.96 -11.20
CA GLY A 338 1.91 -8.02 -10.20
C GLY A 338 1.50 -9.46 -9.85
N GLU A 339 0.40 -9.58 -9.12
CA GLU A 339 -0.12 -10.83 -8.54
C GLU A 339 -0.82 -11.77 -9.54
N GLY A 340 -0.62 -11.59 -10.84
CA GLY A 340 -1.43 -12.21 -11.88
C GLY A 340 -0.87 -13.48 -12.54
N GLY A 341 0.36 -13.85 -12.22
CA GLY A 341 1.17 -14.77 -13.02
C GLY A 341 1.67 -14.13 -14.32
N GLU A 342 2.42 -14.89 -15.11
CA GLU A 342 2.93 -14.47 -16.41
C GLU A 342 2.91 -15.65 -17.39
N GLU A 343 2.53 -15.40 -18.65
CA GLU A 343 2.44 -16.45 -19.67
C GLU A 343 3.85 -16.90 -20.11
N PRO A 344 4.14 -18.22 -20.20
CA PRO A 344 5.49 -18.72 -20.53
C PRO A 344 6.02 -18.32 -21.91
N ASP A 345 5.15 -17.99 -22.87
CA ASP A 345 5.60 -17.53 -24.20
C ASP A 345 6.37 -16.20 -24.12
N ARG A 346 6.16 -15.43 -23.04
CA ARG A 346 6.84 -14.15 -22.80
C ARG A 346 8.30 -14.30 -22.38
N PHE A 347 8.72 -15.48 -21.94
CA PHE A 347 10.09 -15.74 -21.48
C PHE A 347 11.10 -15.84 -22.62
N LYS A 348 10.61 -15.93 -23.86
CA LYS A 348 11.44 -16.04 -25.07
C LYS A 348 11.63 -14.68 -25.72
N VAL A 349 12.86 -14.43 -26.18
CA VAL A 349 13.17 -13.27 -27.02
C VAL A 349 12.47 -13.44 -28.38
N LYS A 350 11.79 -12.39 -28.83
CA LYS A 350 11.13 -12.36 -30.14
C LYS A 350 12.15 -12.22 -31.27
N LYS A 351 11.70 -12.50 -32.50
CA LYS A 351 12.52 -12.32 -33.71
C LYS A 351 13.06 -10.89 -33.89
N ASN A 352 12.37 -9.88 -33.37
CA ASN A 352 12.78 -8.48 -33.44
C ASN A 352 13.69 -8.05 -32.26
N GLY A 353 14.14 -8.98 -31.41
CA GLY A 353 14.97 -8.70 -30.24
C GLY A 353 14.20 -8.31 -28.98
N ASP A 354 12.89 -8.04 -29.07
CA ASP A 354 12.09 -7.68 -27.89
C ASP A 354 11.89 -8.86 -26.95
N LEU A 355 11.98 -8.58 -25.65
CA LEU A 355 11.62 -9.51 -24.58
C LEU A 355 10.36 -9.01 -23.86
N MET A 356 9.34 -9.88 -23.75
CA MET A 356 8.09 -9.57 -23.06
C MET A 356 8.09 -9.97 -21.57
N ARG A 357 9.13 -10.66 -21.11
CA ARG A 357 9.30 -11.10 -19.73
C ARG A 357 9.39 -9.89 -18.81
N SER A 358 8.62 -9.88 -17.73
CA SER A 358 8.83 -8.89 -16.68
C SER A 358 10.03 -9.29 -15.82
N ALA A 359 10.98 -8.36 -15.62
CA ALA A 359 12.17 -8.57 -14.80
C ALA A 359 11.83 -8.92 -13.35
N ILE A 360 10.79 -8.29 -12.79
CA ILE A 360 10.30 -8.53 -11.44
C ILE A 360 9.08 -9.46 -11.46
N LYS A 361 9.17 -10.58 -10.76
CA LYS A 361 8.10 -11.56 -10.57
C LYS A 361 7.52 -11.40 -9.16
N GLN A 362 6.22 -11.19 -9.02
CA GLN A 362 5.60 -10.99 -7.71
C GLN A 362 5.06 -12.30 -7.13
N VAL A 363 5.41 -12.57 -5.86
CA VAL A 363 4.84 -13.63 -5.03
C VAL A 363 3.90 -12.97 -4.02
N ALA A 364 2.60 -13.14 -4.21
CA ALA A 364 1.55 -12.59 -3.36
C ALA A 364 0.74 -13.71 -2.69
N SER A 365 -0.10 -13.37 -1.70
CA SER A 365 -0.85 -14.31 -0.87
C SER A 365 -1.60 -15.41 -1.62
N GLY A 366 -2.21 -15.10 -2.77
CA GLY A 366 -2.94 -16.07 -3.58
C GLY A 366 -2.08 -17.05 -4.39
N ARG A 367 -0.74 -16.82 -4.49
CA ARG A 367 0.22 -17.61 -5.28
C ARG A 367 -0.20 -17.89 -6.74
N PHE A 368 -1.03 -17.03 -7.31
CA PHE A 368 -1.52 -17.21 -8.67
C PHE A 368 -0.37 -17.20 -9.68
N GLY A 369 -0.26 -18.29 -10.45
CA GLY A 369 0.76 -18.45 -11.48
C GLY A 369 2.20 -18.56 -10.97
N VAL A 370 2.39 -18.76 -9.65
CA VAL A 370 3.73 -18.95 -9.07
C VAL A 370 4.13 -20.42 -9.26
N THR A 371 4.87 -20.69 -10.32
CA THR A 371 5.48 -21.99 -10.65
C THR A 371 7.00 -21.88 -10.59
N THR A 372 7.71 -23.01 -10.59
CA THR A 372 9.19 -22.99 -10.62
C THR A 372 9.71 -22.33 -11.90
N GLU A 373 9.08 -22.58 -13.05
CA GLU A 373 9.41 -21.90 -14.32
C GLU A 373 9.20 -20.38 -14.23
N TYR A 374 8.13 -19.93 -13.57
CA TYR A 374 7.87 -18.51 -13.33
C TYR A 374 8.96 -17.86 -12.47
N LEU A 375 9.40 -18.55 -11.41
CA LEU A 375 10.42 -18.06 -10.48
C LEU A 375 11.82 -18.01 -11.10
N VAL A 376 12.23 -19.00 -11.90
CA VAL A 376 13.55 -18.97 -12.55
C VAL A 376 13.63 -17.94 -13.69
N ASN A 377 12.49 -17.45 -14.18
CA ASN A 377 12.40 -16.40 -15.20
C ASN A 377 12.22 -14.98 -14.58
N SER A 378 12.97 -14.69 -13.52
CA SER A 378 13.06 -13.38 -12.86
C SER A 378 14.49 -12.91 -12.67
N ASP A 379 14.69 -11.60 -12.72
CA ASP A 379 15.89 -10.95 -12.20
C ASP A 379 15.68 -10.55 -10.72
N MET A 380 14.42 -10.35 -10.31
CA MET A 380 14.03 -10.08 -8.93
C MET A 380 12.68 -10.72 -8.62
N ILE A 381 12.53 -11.29 -7.42
CA ILE A 381 11.27 -11.83 -6.92
C ILE A 381 10.76 -10.91 -5.80
N GLN A 382 9.56 -10.36 -5.97
CA GLN A 382 8.96 -9.45 -4.99
C GLN A 382 7.89 -10.15 -4.16
N ILE A 383 8.15 -10.33 -2.86
CA ILE A 383 7.16 -10.73 -1.86
C ILE A 383 6.25 -9.53 -1.59
N LYS A 384 4.96 -9.67 -1.92
CA LYS A 384 3.97 -8.60 -1.76
C LYS A 384 3.24 -8.73 -0.43
N MET A 385 3.79 -8.14 0.64
CA MET A 385 3.09 -8.07 1.92
C MET A 385 1.83 -7.20 1.82
N ALA A 386 1.94 -6.03 1.17
CA ALA A 386 0.83 -5.10 1.03
C ALA A 386 0.93 -4.21 -0.21
N GLN A 387 -0.10 -3.39 -0.44
CA GLN A 387 -0.10 -2.32 -1.44
C GLN A 387 -0.84 -1.09 -0.90
N GLY A 388 -0.40 0.11 -1.26
CA GLY A 388 -0.92 1.36 -0.68
C GLY A 388 -2.42 1.58 -0.83
N ALA A 389 -3.04 1.10 -1.92
CA ALA A 389 -4.48 1.29 -2.16
C ALA A 389 -5.41 0.42 -1.28
N LYS A 390 -4.85 -0.60 -0.62
CA LYS A 390 -5.56 -1.52 0.28
C LYS A 390 -4.60 -2.31 1.17
N PRO A 391 -3.91 -1.65 2.12
CA PRO A 391 -3.10 -2.33 3.11
C PRO A 391 -3.99 -3.22 4.00
N GLY A 392 -3.44 -4.34 4.46
CA GLY A 392 -4.15 -5.33 5.26
C GLY A 392 -5.21 -6.14 4.50
N GLU A 393 -5.19 -6.13 3.16
CA GLU A 393 -6.11 -6.89 2.32
C GLU A 393 -5.43 -7.57 1.14
N GLY A 394 -6.08 -8.61 0.62
CA GLY A 394 -5.63 -9.33 -0.56
C GLY A 394 -5.96 -8.66 -1.91
N GLY A 395 -5.35 -9.23 -2.95
CA GLY A 395 -5.67 -9.01 -4.34
C GLY A 395 -7.16 -9.19 -4.66
N GLN A 396 -7.66 -8.46 -5.66
CA GLN A 396 -9.07 -8.58 -6.08
C GLN A 396 -9.16 -8.48 -7.60
N LEU A 397 -9.67 -9.55 -8.22
CA LEU A 397 -10.01 -9.57 -9.63
C LEU A 397 -11.48 -9.98 -9.79
N PRO A 398 -12.36 -9.09 -10.28
CA PRO A 398 -13.76 -9.42 -10.53
C PRO A 398 -13.90 -10.59 -11.51
N GLY A 399 -14.88 -11.49 -11.27
CA GLY A 399 -15.03 -12.74 -12.03
C GLY A 399 -15.25 -12.54 -13.52
N HIS A 400 -15.93 -11.48 -13.92
CA HIS A 400 -16.13 -11.11 -15.34
C HIS A 400 -14.85 -10.63 -16.05
N LYS A 401 -13.72 -10.49 -15.33
CA LYS A 401 -12.39 -10.30 -15.91
C LYS A 401 -11.58 -11.60 -15.96
N VAL A 402 -12.06 -12.69 -15.36
CA VAL A 402 -11.38 -13.98 -15.33
C VAL A 402 -11.81 -14.80 -16.54
N ASN A 403 -11.32 -14.40 -17.71
CA ASN A 403 -11.55 -15.16 -18.95
C ASN A 403 -10.70 -16.47 -18.95
N PRO A 404 -10.88 -17.38 -19.93
CA PRO A 404 -10.16 -18.65 -19.96
C PRO A 404 -8.63 -18.53 -19.97
N VAL A 405 -8.07 -17.47 -20.57
CA VAL A 405 -6.62 -17.24 -20.60
C VAL A 405 -6.12 -16.84 -19.20
N ILE A 406 -6.80 -15.89 -18.55
CA ILE A 406 -6.47 -15.48 -17.17
C ILE A 406 -6.60 -16.67 -16.21
N ALA A 407 -7.69 -17.44 -16.34
CA ALA A 407 -7.93 -18.62 -15.53
C ALA A 407 -6.80 -19.65 -15.68
N LYS A 408 -6.35 -19.91 -16.92
CA LYS A 408 -5.23 -20.82 -17.20
C LYS A 408 -3.92 -20.35 -16.55
N VAL A 409 -3.56 -19.08 -16.69
CA VAL A 409 -2.32 -18.52 -16.09
C VAL A 409 -2.36 -18.58 -14.56
N ARG A 410 -3.53 -18.40 -13.97
CA ARG A 410 -3.71 -18.40 -12.51
C ARG A 410 -4.02 -19.77 -11.93
N HIS A 411 -4.14 -20.81 -12.75
CA HIS A 411 -4.63 -22.13 -12.34
C HIS A 411 -5.97 -22.06 -11.59
N SER A 412 -6.89 -21.21 -12.09
CA SER A 412 -8.19 -20.94 -11.48
C SER A 412 -9.35 -21.29 -12.40
N THR A 413 -10.59 -21.12 -11.92
CA THR A 413 -11.81 -21.36 -12.71
C THR A 413 -12.22 -20.10 -13.50
N PRO A 414 -12.53 -20.21 -14.81
CA PRO A 414 -13.07 -19.09 -15.59
C PRO A 414 -14.36 -18.52 -14.97
N GLY A 415 -14.53 -17.19 -15.01
CA GLY A 415 -15.72 -16.48 -14.53
C GLY A 415 -15.83 -16.31 -13.01
N VAL A 416 -15.01 -17.00 -12.22
CA VAL A 416 -15.05 -16.92 -10.75
C VAL A 416 -14.21 -15.74 -10.28
N GLY A 417 -14.76 -14.92 -9.38
CA GLY A 417 -14.03 -13.80 -8.77
C GLY A 417 -12.87 -14.29 -7.91
N LEU A 418 -11.69 -13.71 -8.08
CA LEU A 418 -10.50 -14.06 -7.32
C LEU A 418 -10.26 -12.99 -6.25
N ILE A 419 -10.55 -13.33 -5.01
CA ILE A 419 -10.22 -12.52 -3.83
C ILE A 419 -9.12 -13.28 -3.10
N SER A 420 -7.90 -12.76 -3.14
CA SER A 420 -6.77 -13.41 -2.46
C SER A 420 -6.96 -13.33 -0.94
N PRO A 421 -6.43 -14.30 -0.17
CA PRO A 421 -6.31 -14.16 1.27
C PRO A 421 -5.61 -12.85 1.65
N PRO A 422 -5.99 -12.17 2.75
CA PRO A 422 -5.24 -11.01 3.22
C PRO A 422 -3.79 -11.35 3.61
N PRO A 423 -3.51 -12.35 4.46
CA PRO A 423 -2.14 -12.72 4.77
C PRO A 423 -1.56 -13.70 3.75
N HIS A 424 -0.23 -13.77 3.72
CA HIS A 424 0.46 -14.94 3.22
C HIS A 424 0.30 -16.06 4.25
N HIS A 425 -0.20 -17.24 3.83
CA HIS A 425 -0.41 -18.37 4.76
C HIS A 425 0.89 -19.06 5.21
N ASP A 426 2.02 -18.60 4.69
CA ASP A 426 3.38 -19.02 4.99
C ASP A 426 4.22 -17.86 5.55
N ILE A 427 3.57 -16.80 6.04
CA ILE A 427 4.20 -15.66 6.72
C ILE A 427 3.29 -15.20 7.87
N TYR A 428 3.55 -15.70 9.08
CA TYR A 428 2.87 -15.25 10.30
C TYR A 428 3.79 -14.50 11.27
N SER A 429 5.08 -14.45 10.94
CA SER A 429 6.13 -13.84 11.74
C SER A 429 7.29 -13.38 10.85
N ILE A 430 8.30 -12.74 11.44
CA ILE A 430 9.47 -12.28 10.70
C ILE A 430 10.38 -13.45 10.28
N GLU A 431 10.42 -14.50 11.09
CA GLU A 431 11.13 -15.75 10.82
C GLU A 431 10.48 -16.54 9.68
N ASP A 432 9.15 -16.51 9.55
CA ASP A 432 8.47 -17.07 8.39
C ASP A 432 8.77 -16.28 7.10
N LEU A 433 8.88 -14.95 7.19
CA LEU A 433 9.33 -14.14 6.06
C LEU A 433 10.76 -14.52 5.66
N ALA A 434 11.65 -14.68 6.63
CA ALA A 434 13.02 -15.15 6.39
C ALA A 434 13.03 -16.53 5.73
N GLN A 435 12.13 -17.43 6.15
CA GLN A 435 11.97 -18.73 5.52
C GLN A 435 11.50 -18.62 4.07
N LEU A 436 10.52 -17.76 3.75
CA LEU A 436 10.10 -17.56 2.37
C LEU A 436 11.20 -16.91 1.51
N ILE A 437 11.97 -15.96 2.05
CA ILE A 437 13.13 -15.39 1.34
C ILE A 437 14.12 -16.50 1.00
N PHE A 438 14.43 -17.36 1.97
CA PHE A 438 15.29 -18.52 1.78
C PHE A 438 14.72 -19.49 0.75
N ASP A 439 13.42 -19.79 0.78
CA ASP A 439 12.76 -20.67 -0.19
C ASP A 439 12.87 -20.14 -1.62
N LEU A 440 12.60 -18.85 -1.82
CA LEU A 440 12.63 -18.20 -3.13
C LEU A 440 14.06 -18.10 -3.66
N LYS A 441 15.03 -17.84 -2.79
CA LYS A 441 16.44 -17.81 -3.17
C LYS A 441 16.97 -19.20 -3.52
N ASN A 442 16.48 -20.26 -2.88
CA ASN A 442 16.76 -21.63 -3.31
C ASN A 442 16.07 -21.94 -4.64
N ALA A 443 14.82 -21.51 -4.88
CA ALA A 443 14.18 -21.71 -6.17
C ALA A 443 14.87 -20.97 -7.34
N ASN A 444 15.44 -19.80 -7.07
CA ASN A 444 16.24 -19.05 -8.05
C ASN A 444 17.37 -18.26 -7.37
N GLU A 445 18.57 -18.85 -7.33
CA GLU A 445 19.73 -18.25 -6.65
C GLU A 445 20.21 -16.94 -7.28
N TYR A 446 19.88 -16.68 -8.55
CA TYR A 446 20.32 -15.48 -9.27
C TYR A 446 19.43 -14.27 -9.04
N ALA A 447 18.20 -14.45 -8.56
CA ALA A 447 17.26 -13.35 -8.38
C ALA A 447 17.47 -12.61 -7.06
N ASP A 448 17.35 -11.28 -7.10
CA ASP A 448 17.23 -10.47 -5.88
C ASP A 448 15.85 -10.70 -5.22
N ILE A 449 15.79 -10.72 -3.90
CA ILE A 449 14.52 -10.84 -3.17
C ILE A 449 14.09 -9.48 -2.63
N SER A 450 12.92 -9.03 -3.08
CA SER A 450 12.31 -7.75 -2.74
C SER A 450 11.10 -7.95 -1.83
N VAL A 451 10.95 -7.15 -0.78
CA VAL A 451 9.76 -7.15 0.08
C VAL A 451 9.01 -5.84 -0.09
N LYS A 452 7.75 -5.91 -0.51
CA LYS A 452 6.90 -4.73 -0.70
C LYS A 452 6.02 -4.48 0.52
N LEU A 453 6.32 -3.39 1.22
CA LEU A 453 5.60 -2.86 2.38
C LEU A 453 4.78 -1.62 1.98
N VAL A 454 3.96 -1.15 2.91
CA VAL A 454 3.23 0.11 2.79
C VAL A 454 3.68 1.05 3.90
N SER A 455 3.77 2.34 3.57
CA SER A 455 4.04 3.40 4.55
C SER A 455 2.95 3.43 5.63
N GLU A 456 3.37 3.33 6.87
CA GLU A 456 2.60 3.55 8.10
C GLU A 456 3.61 3.85 9.23
N ILE A 457 3.16 4.38 10.37
CA ILE A 457 4.07 4.60 11.50
C ILE A 457 4.57 3.24 12.00
N GLY A 458 5.89 3.09 12.15
CA GLY A 458 6.54 1.85 12.59
C GLY A 458 7.10 0.99 11.45
N VAL A 459 6.83 1.34 10.18
CA VAL A 459 7.34 0.60 9.01
C VAL A 459 8.87 0.50 8.99
N GLY A 460 9.60 1.48 9.55
CA GLY A 460 11.06 1.42 9.61
C GLY A 460 11.58 0.26 10.46
N THR A 461 10.86 -0.08 11.53
CA THR A 461 11.18 -1.24 12.39
C THR A 461 10.96 -2.55 11.62
N VAL A 462 9.86 -2.64 10.86
CA VAL A 462 9.57 -3.79 10.00
C VAL A 462 10.64 -3.92 8.92
N ALA A 463 11.05 -2.82 8.29
CA ALA A 463 12.10 -2.81 7.27
C ALA A 463 13.47 -3.27 7.82
N ALA A 464 13.80 -2.93 9.07
CA ALA A 464 14.99 -3.47 9.73
C ALA A 464 14.90 -5.00 9.92
N GLY A 465 13.72 -5.52 10.29
CA GLY A 465 13.45 -6.96 10.31
C GLY A 465 13.62 -7.61 8.93
N VAL A 466 13.07 -6.99 7.88
CA VAL A 466 13.20 -7.43 6.48
C VAL A 466 14.66 -7.52 6.04
N SER A 467 15.48 -6.53 6.38
CA SER A 467 16.92 -6.55 6.08
C SER A 467 17.65 -7.67 6.83
N LYS A 468 17.33 -7.90 8.12
CA LYS A 468 17.87 -9.02 8.91
C LYS A 468 17.40 -10.39 8.40
N ALA A 469 16.21 -10.46 7.81
CA ALA A 469 15.67 -11.61 7.11
C ALA A 469 16.32 -11.86 5.74
N ARG A 470 17.36 -11.08 5.39
CA ARG A 470 18.22 -11.22 4.20
C ARG A 470 17.54 -10.82 2.89
N ALA A 471 16.52 -9.96 2.91
CA ALA A 471 16.03 -9.35 1.67
C ALA A 471 17.11 -8.43 1.06
N ASP A 472 17.29 -8.50 -0.26
CA ASP A 472 18.18 -7.62 -1.03
C ASP A 472 17.57 -6.24 -1.25
N HIS A 473 16.24 -6.16 -1.21
CA HIS A 473 15.49 -4.98 -1.59
C HIS A 473 14.21 -4.83 -0.76
N VAL A 474 13.82 -3.59 -0.44
CA VAL A 474 12.53 -3.26 0.19
C VAL A 474 11.84 -2.13 -0.56
N THR A 475 10.55 -2.28 -0.87
CA THR A 475 9.73 -1.22 -1.45
C THR A 475 8.82 -0.63 -0.37
N ILE A 476 8.84 0.69 -0.20
CA ILE A 476 7.88 1.43 0.64
C ILE A 476 6.84 2.09 -0.27
N SER A 477 5.61 1.59 -0.21
CA SER A 477 4.48 2.13 -0.98
C SER A 477 3.68 3.19 -0.23
N GLY A 478 3.44 4.34 -0.85
CA GLY A 478 2.50 5.34 -0.35
C GLY A 478 1.03 4.96 -0.55
N PHE A 479 0.15 5.51 0.29
CA PHE A 479 -1.31 5.31 0.22
C PHE A 479 -1.94 5.73 -1.12
N ASP A 480 -1.29 6.65 -1.85
CA ASP A 480 -1.73 7.19 -3.14
C ASP A 480 -1.40 6.26 -4.34
N GLY A 481 -0.98 5.02 -4.07
CA GLY A 481 -0.81 3.96 -5.06
C GLY A 481 -2.13 3.60 -5.80
N GLY A 482 -2.01 3.25 -7.08
CA GLY A 482 -3.14 2.86 -7.90
C GLY A 482 -3.67 1.44 -7.61
N THR A 483 -4.90 1.16 -8.04
CA THR A 483 -5.48 -0.20 -8.00
C THR A 483 -6.51 -0.42 -9.10
N GLY A 484 -6.60 -1.66 -9.60
CA GLY A 484 -7.66 -2.07 -10.52
C GLY A 484 -9.00 -2.31 -9.84
N ALA A 485 -8.98 -2.77 -8.58
CA ALA A 485 -10.16 -3.02 -7.76
C ALA A 485 -9.80 -3.02 -6.26
N SER A 486 -10.52 -2.22 -5.48
CA SER A 486 -10.37 -2.10 -4.03
C SER A 486 -11.64 -1.50 -3.41
N PRO A 487 -11.98 -1.80 -2.15
CA PRO A 487 -12.99 -1.04 -1.42
C PRO A 487 -12.61 0.44 -1.33
N LEU A 488 -13.61 1.31 -1.50
CA LEU A 488 -13.41 2.76 -1.41
C LEU A 488 -12.85 3.20 -0.05
N THR A 489 -13.29 2.55 1.02
CA THR A 489 -12.82 2.80 2.38
C THR A 489 -11.31 2.62 2.51
N SER A 490 -10.74 1.63 1.84
CA SER A 490 -9.30 1.34 1.91
C SER A 490 -8.48 2.27 1.04
N ILE A 491 -9.00 2.67 -0.13
CA ILE A 491 -8.35 3.68 -0.99
C ILE A 491 -8.22 5.03 -0.25
N LYS A 492 -9.19 5.36 0.61
CA LYS A 492 -9.24 6.67 1.29
C LYS A 492 -8.65 6.70 2.69
N HIS A 493 -8.63 5.58 3.41
CA HIS A 493 -8.39 5.59 4.85
C HIS A 493 -7.40 4.52 5.33
N ALA A 494 -6.55 3.98 4.46
CA ALA A 494 -5.54 3.01 4.87
C ALA A 494 -4.20 3.27 4.18
N GLY A 495 -3.12 3.19 4.96
CA GLY A 495 -1.77 3.59 4.57
C GLY A 495 -1.51 5.09 4.77
N SER A 496 -0.24 5.46 4.78
CA SER A 496 0.26 6.82 4.98
C SER A 496 1.01 7.34 3.75
N PRO A 497 1.28 8.65 3.66
CA PRO A 497 2.17 9.22 2.64
C PRO A 497 3.53 8.52 2.63
N TRP A 498 4.09 8.25 1.44
CA TRP A 498 5.37 7.55 1.36
C TRP A 498 6.52 8.39 1.92
N GLU A 499 6.40 9.72 1.94
CA GLU A 499 7.41 10.63 2.49
C GLU A 499 7.71 10.30 3.96
N ILE A 500 6.68 9.93 4.74
CA ILE A 500 6.81 9.53 6.15
C ILE A 500 7.52 8.17 6.27
N GLY A 501 6.97 7.14 5.62
CA GLY A 501 7.48 5.78 5.74
C GLY A 501 8.86 5.59 5.11
N LEU A 502 9.18 6.32 4.04
CA LEU A 502 10.50 6.29 3.39
C LEU A 502 11.56 6.90 4.31
N ALA A 503 11.30 8.09 4.87
CA ALA A 503 12.21 8.73 5.80
C ALA A 503 12.45 7.85 7.03
N GLU A 504 11.38 7.33 7.65
CA GLU A 504 11.47 6.44 8.80
C GLU A 504 12.28 5.16 8.48
N THR A 505 12.05 4.56 7.31
CA THR A 505 12.78 3.38 6.83
C THR A 505 14.27 3.67 6.66
N HIS A 506 14.60 4.74 5.95
CA HIS A 506 15.98 5.15 5.73
C HIS A 506 16.70 5.41 7.06
N GLN A 507 16.10 6.24 7.91
CA GLN A 507 16.64 6.59 9.23
C GLN A 507 16.88 5.34 10.08
N THR A 508 15.90 4.45 10.18
CA THR A 508 16.01 3.23 11.00
C THR A 508 17.10 2.30 10.49
N LEU A 509 17.18 2.11 9.16
CA LEU A 509 18.20 1.23 8.56
C LEU A 509 19.62 1.77 8.74
N VAL A 510 19.84 3.09 8.65
CA VAL A 510 21.15 3.71 8.88
C VAL A 510 21.54 3.56 10.35
N MET A 511 20.66 3.95 11.27
CA MET A 511 20.92 3.86 12.72
C MET A 511 21.20 2.44 13.20
N ASN A 512 20.68 1.42 12.51
CA ASN A 512 20.91 0.01 12.82
C ASN A 512 22.02 -0.66 12.00
N ARG A 513 22.77 0.09 11.17
CA ARG A 513 23.87 -0.44 10.34
C ARG A 513 23.43 -1.53 9.35
N LEU A 514 22.22 -1.36 8.82
CA LEU A 514 21.59 -2.28 7.87
C LEU A 514 21.48 -1.69 6.46
N ARG A 515 21.56 -0.36 6.33
CA ARG A 515 21.28 0.37 5.08
C ARG A 515 22.19 0.00 3.91
N SER A 516 23.46 -0.33 4.16
CA SER A 516 24.44 -0.68 3.13
C SER A 516 24.12 -1.97 2.38
N ARG A 517 23.34 -2.87 2.98
CA ARG A 517 23.07 -4.23 2.47
C ARG A 517 21.71 -4.40 1.79
N ILE A 518 20.87 -3.36 1.78
CA ILE A 518 19.52 -3.43 1.22
C ILE A 518 19.21 -2.19 0.38
N ALA A 519 18.69 -2.42 -0.83
CA ALA A 519 18.18 -1.34 -1.68
C ALA A 519 16.78 -0.93 -1.24
N VAL A 520 16.53 0.38 -1.14
CA VAL A 520 15.23 0.95 -0.75
C VAL A 520 14.58 1.56 -1.97
N GLN A 521 13.42 1.04 -2.39
CA GLN A 521 12.60 1.64 -3.42
C GLN A 521 11.41 2.37 -2.81
N VAL A 522 11.00 3.47 -3.44
CA VAL A 522 9.72 4.12 -3.14
C VAL A 522 8.76 4.04 -4.32
N ASP A 523 7.49 3.78 -4.05
CA ASP A 523 6.40 3.99 -5.01
C ASP A 523 5.17 4.61 -4.32
N GLY A 524 4.15 4.96 -5.11
CA GLY A 524 2.97 5.67 -4.60
C GLY A 524 2.90 7.08 -5.17
N GLY A 525 2.18 7.23 -6.28
CA GLY A 525 1.97 8.55 -6.89
C GLY A 525 3.23 9.33 -7.30
N LEU A 526 4.35 8.67 -7.62
CA LEU A 526 5.46 9.31 -8.33
C LEU A 526 5.06 9.60 -9.79
N ARG A 527 5.37 10.81 -10.26
CA ARG A 527 4.90 11.32 -11.56
C ARG A 527 5.98 12.09 -12.33
N THR A 528 6.81 12.87 -11.64
CA THR A 528 7.78 13.81 -12.23
C THR A 528 9.21 13.52 -11.76
N GLY A 529 10.21 14.14 -12.40
CA GLY A 529 11.59 14.11 -11.94
C GLY A 529 11.77 14.76 -10.56
N ARG A 530 10.98 15.79 -10.24
CA ARG A 530 10.94 16.35 -8.88
C ARG A 530 10.56 15.32 -7.81
N ASP A 531 9.56 14.47 -8.07
CA ASP A 531 9.19 13.40 -7.14
C ASP A 531 10.36 12.42 -6.91
N VAL A 532 11.12 12.10 -7.96
CA VAL A 532 12.30 11.24 -7.89
C VAL A 532 13.39 11.87 -7.03
N VAL A 533 13.71 13.15 -7.24
CA VAL A 533 14.72 13.86 -6.45
C VAL A 533 14.32 13.90 -4.97
N ILE A 534 13.06 14.20 -4.65
CA ILE A 534 12.59 14.17 -3.25
C ILE A 534 12.70 12.76 -2.66
N GLY A 535 12.31 11.73 -3.41
CA GLY A 535 12.49 10.34 -2.98
C GLY A 535 13.95 10.00 -2.71
N ALA A 536 14.87 10.44 -3.57
CA ALA A 536 16.31 10.23 -3.37
C ALA A 536 16.79 10.93 -2.09
N LEU A 537 16.45 12.21 -1.92
CA LEU A 537 16.82 13.00 -0.74
C LEU A 537 16.30 12.39 0.57
N LEU A 538 15.11 11.78 0.55
CA LEU A 538 14.54 11.05 1.69
C LEU A 538 15.09 9.61 1.86
N GLY A 539 15.92 9.14 0.93
CA GLY A 539 16.72 7.92 1.11
C GLY A 539 16.48 6.77 0.15
N ALA A 540 15.68 6.94 -0.92
CA ALA A 540 15.42 5.89 -1.91
C ALA A 540 16.58 5.71 -2.91
N ASP A 541 16.89 4.44 -3.22
CA ASP A 541 17.81 4.02 -4.29
C ASP A 541 17.09 3.88 -5.64
N GLU A 542 15.82 3.46 -5.62
CA GLU A 542 15.00 3.12 -6.79
C GLU A 542 13.59 3.72 -6.70
N PHE A 543 12.92 3.85 -7.85
CA PHE A 543 11.65 4.59 -7.97
C PHE A 543 10.62 3.82 -8.80
N GLY A 544 9.46 3.56 -8.20
CA GLY A 544 8.37 2.81 -8.82
C GLY A 544 7.25 3.71 -9.38
N PHE A 545 6.85 3.46 -10.62
CA PHE A 545 5.82 4.22 -11.33
C PHE A 545 4.72 3.30 -11.87
N ALA A 546 3.47 3.53 -11.49
CA ALA A 546 2.35 2.70 -11.96
C ALA A 546 1.39 3.48 -12.86
N THR A 547 0.75 4.52 -12.31
CA THR A 547 -0.33 5.22 -13.01
C THR A 547 0.17 6.07 -14.18
N ALA A 548 1.27 6.80 -14.01
CA ALA A 548 1.83 7.65 -15.04
C ALA A 548 2.22 6.87 -16.33
N PRO A 549 2.94 5.73 -16.27
CA PRO A 549 3.21 4.96 -17.48
C PRO A 549 1.95 4.34 -18.11
N LEU A 550 0.89 4.05 -17.33
CA LEU A 550 -0.42 3.69 -17.92
C LEU A 550 -1.09 4.86 -18.63
N ILE A 551 -0.95 6.09 -18.14
CA ILE A 551 -1.44 7.31 -18.81
C ILE A 551 -0.64 7.56 -20.08
N ALA A 552 0.68 7.42 -20.04
CA ALA A 552 1.54 7.48 -21.22
C ALA A 552 1.10 6.44 -22.28
N ALA A 553 0.72 5.23 -21.84
CA ALA A 553 0.16 4.20 -22.69
C ALA A 553 -1.31 4.43 -23.13
N GLY A 554 -1.99 5.48 -22.64
CA GLY A 554 -3.32 5.90 -23.11
C GLY A 554 -4.44 5.97 -22.07
N CYS A 555 -4.17 5.74 -20.77
CA CYS A 555 -5.21 5.80 -19.74
C CYS A 555 -5.83 7.21 -19.62
N LEU A 556 -7.16 7.26 -19.54
CA LEU A 556 -7.94 8.50 -19.43
C LEU A 556 -8.43 8.81 -18.00
N MET A 557 -7.93 8.08 -17.00
CA MET A 557 -8.31 8.23 -15.59
C MET A 557 -9.82 8.14 -15.28
N MET A 558 -10.57 7.32 -16.04
CA MET A 558 -12.03 7.15 -15.87
C MET A 558 -12.42 6.42 -14.55
N ARG A 559 -11.46 5.74 -13.90
CA ARG A 559 -11.65 4.98 -12.64
C ARG A 559 -12.75 3.90 -12.69
N LYS A 560 -12.93 3.26 -13.85
CA LYS A 560 -13.84 2.11 -14.06
C LYS A 560 -13.11 0.78 -14.31
N CYS A 561 -11.87 0.67 -13.84
CA CYS A 561 -10.98 -0.47 -14.06
C CYS A 561 -11.59 -1.82 -13.62
N HIS A 562 -12.36 -1.80 -12.53
CA HIS A 562 -13.03 -2.96 -11.95
C HIS A 562 -14.25 -3.44 -12.75
N LEU A 563 -14.82 -2.59 -13.62
CA LEU A 563 -16.04 -2.91 -14.38
C LEU A 563 -15.76 -3.68 -15.67
N ASN A 564 -14.50 -3.82 -16.07
CA ASN A 564 -14.11 -4.41 -17.37
C ASN A 564 -14.50 -3.55 -18.60
N THR A 565 -14.90 -2.30 -18.40
CA THR A 565 -15.40 -1.41 -19.46
C THR A 565 -14.40 -0.31 -19.82
N CYS A 566 -13.10 -0.60 -19.80
CA CYS A 566 -12.07 0.39 -20.13
C CYS A 566 -12.18 0.81 -21.61
N PRO A 567 -12.41 2.11 -21.91
CA PRO A 567 -12.70 2.55 -23.28
C PRO A 567 -11.47 2.50 -24.22
N VAL A 568 -10.27 2.41 -23.66
CA VAL A 568 -8.97 2.47 -24.34
C VAL A 568 -8.18 1.16 -24.24
N GLY A 569 -8.84 0.05 -23.90
CA GLY A 569 -8.22 -1.28 -23.94
C GLY A 569 -7.14 -1.56 -22.88
N ILE A 570 -6.98 -0.72 -21.86
CA ILE A 570 -5.98 -0.91 -20.79
C ILE A 570 -6.50 -1.82 -19.69
N ALA A 571 -7.51 -1.39 -18.92
CA ALA A 571 -7.96 -2.12 -17.73
C ALA A 571 -9.16 -3.04 -18.03
N THR A 572 -9.08 -3.83 -19.09
CA THR A 572 -10.16 -4.71 -19.57
C THR A 572 -9.63 -6.01 -20.18
N GLN A 573 -10.41 -7.07 -20.04
CA GLN A 573 -10.23 -8.37 -20.66
C GLN A 573 -11.26 -8.63 -21.78
N ASP A 574 -12.14 -7.65 -22.04
CA ASP A 574 -13.07 -7.69 -23.17
C ASP A 574 -12.30 -7.60 -24.49
N PRO A 575 -12.48 -8.55 -25.43
CA PRO A 575 -11.71 -8.60 -26.66
C PRO A 575 -12.03 -7.45 -27.62
N VAL A 576 -13.24 -6.88 -27.59
CA VAL A 576 -13.63 -5.73 -28.43
C VAL A 576 -12.99 -4.46 -27.90
N LEU A 577 -12.99 -4.26 -26.59
CA LEU A 577 -12.37 -3.08 -25.97
C LEU A 577 -10.84 -3.14 -26.01
N ARG A 578 -10.23 -4.34 -25.90
CA ARG A 578 -8.78 -4.51 -26.03
C ARG A 578 -8.24 -4.08 -27.40
N LYS A 579 -9.01 -4.26 -28.47
CA LYS A 579 -8.65 -3.78 -29.82
C LYS A 579 -8.50 -2.25 -29.91
N ARG A 580 -9.00 -1.50 -28.91
CA ARG A 580 -8.87 -0.04 -28.84
C ARG A 580 -7.57 0.41 -28.17
N PHE A 581 -6.73 -0.52 -27.72
CA PHE A 581 -5.43 -0.19 -27.14
C PHE A 581 -4.47 0.28 -28.24
N VAL A 582 -3.95 1.50 -28.09
CA VAL A 582 -3.05 2.16 -29.06
C VAL A 582 -1.70 2.56 -28.45
N GLY A 583 -1.43 2.14 -27.20
CA GLY A 583 -0.18 2.44 -26.52
C GLY A 583 0.99 1.62 -27.08
N THR A 584 2.13 2.27 -27.28
CA THR A 584 3.35 1.61 -27.76
C THR A 584 4.46 1.64 -26.70
N PRO A 585 5.47 0.77 -26.79
CA PRO A 585 6.63 0.84 -25.90
C PRO A 585 7.32 2.21 -25.92
N GLU A 586 7.38 2.85 -27.08
CA GLU A 586 8.02 4.15 -27.29
C GLU A 586 7.36 5.26 -26.45
N HIS A 587 6.02 5.27 -26.31
CA HIS A 587 5.35 6.24 -25.42
C HIS A 587 5.82 6.11 -23.97
N VAL A 588 6.02 4.88 -23.49
CA VAL A 588 6.48 4.62 -22.12
C VAL A 588 7.95 4.99 -21.96
N ILE A 589 8.77 4.66 -22.97
CA ILE A 589 10.19 5.02 -23.01
C ILE A 589 10.34 6.55 -22.95
N ASN A 590 9.64 7.29 -23.82
CA ASN A 590 9.69 8.75 -23.85
C ASN A 590 9.35 9.35 -22.48
N TYR A 591 8.29 8.85 -21.82
CA TYR A 591 7.93 9.31 -20.47
C TYR A 591 9.08 9.16 -19.47
N PHE A 592 9.72 7.99 -19.41
CA PHE A 592 10.80 7.75 -18.45
C PHE A 592 12.05 8.56 -18.77
N PHE A 593 12.36 8.79 -20.05
CA PHE A 593 13.46 9.67 -20.43
C PHE A 593 13.17 11.14 -20.07
N PHE A 594 11.94 11.63 -20.26
CA PHE A 594 11.58 12.98 -19.79
C PHE A 594 11.73 13.13 -18.27
N VAL A 595 11.27 12.14 -17.50
CA VAL A 595 11.48 12.11 -16.04
C VAL A 595 12.98 12.13 -15.70
N ALA A 596 13.79 11.31 -16.38
CA ALA A 596 15.22 11.25 -16.14
C ALA A 596 15.93 12.56 -16.50
N GLU A 597 15.54 13.23 -17.59
CA GLU A 597 16.09 14.54 -17.95
C GLU A 597 15.69 15.64 -16.96
N GLU A 598 14.47 15.63 -16.44
CA GLU A 598 14.08 16.53 -15.34
C GLU A 598 14.93 16.28 -14.08
N VAL A 599 15.21 15.01 -13.74
CA VAL A 599 16.14 14.66 -12.64
C VAL A 599 17.53 15.23 -12.90
N ARG A 600 18.07 15.09 -14.12
CA ARG A 600 19.39 15.65 -14.48
C ARG A 600 19.42 17.16 -14.33
N ALA A 601 18.40 17.85 -14.84
CA ALA A 601 18.29 19.30 -14.73
C ALA A 601 18.27 19.78 -13.26
N LEU A 602 17.51 19.10 -12.40
CA LEU A 602 17.47 19.40 -10.97
C LEU A 602 18.80 19.12 -10.28
N MET A 603 19.43 17.97 -10.55
CA MET A 603 20.75 17.65 -10.00
C MET A 603 21.83 18.66 -10.43
N ALA A 604 21.79 19.12 -11.67
CA ALA A 604 22.68 20.15 -12.20
C ALA A 604 22.53 21.47 -11.42
N GLN A 605 21.29 21.91 -11.18
CA GLN A 605 20.97 23.09 -10.37
C GLN A 605 21.39 22.93 -8.89
N MET A 606 21.32 21.70 -8.36
CA MET A 606 21.79 21.36 -7.02
C MET A 606 23.32 21.18 -6.92
N GLY A 607 24.02 21.10 -8.06
CA GLY A 607 25.48 20.94 -8.13
C GLY A 607 25.99 19.52 -7.89
N PHE A 608 25.25 18.48 -8.32
CA PHE A 608 25.63 17.06 -8.15
C PHE A 608 25.69 16.31 -9.48
N ARG A 609 26.64 15.37 -9.61
CA ARG A 609 26.88 14.63 -10.87
C ARG A 609 26.23 13.25 -10.87
N HIS A 610 26.12 12.61 -9.72
CA HIS A 610 25.60 11.26 -9.55
C HIS A 610 24.46 11.22 -8.54
N ILE A 611 23.42 10.44 -8.84
CA ILE A 611 22.25 10.33 -7.97
C ILE A 611 22.61 9.80 -6.57
N ASN A 612 23.63 8.94 -6.47
CA ASN A 612 24.12 8.45 -5.18
C ASN A 612 24.60 9.56 -4.24
N GLU A 613 25.05 10.72 -4.77
CA GLU A 613 25.50 11.85 -3.95
C GLU A 613 24.36 12.54 -3.21
N ILE A 614 23.11 12.36 -3.68
CA ILE A 614 21.92 12.98 -3.09
C ILE A 614 21.08 12.00 -2.27
N ILE A 615 21.35 10.69 -2.34
CA ILE A 615 20.56 9.70 -1.57
C ILE A 615 20.72 9.97 -0.08
N GLY A 616 19.60 10.17 0.62
CA GLY A 616 19.58 10.43 2.07
C GLY A 616 20.04 11.83 2.48
N ARG A 617 20.24 12.75 1.52
CA ARG A 617 20.59 14.17 1.80
C ARG A 617 19.35 15.00 2.16
N SER A 618 18.61 14.54 3.17
CA SER A 618 17.39 15.20 3.63
C SER A 618 17.62 16.62 4.17
N ASP A 619 18.87 16.97 4.49
CA ASP A 619 19.33 18.33 4.82
C ASP A 619 19.19 19.34 3.66
N LEU A 620 18.97 18.86 2.44
CA LEU A 620 18.68 19.66 1.25
C LEU A 620 17.18 19.88 1.03
N LEU A 621 16.34 19.42 1.94
CA LEU A 621 14.91 19.72 1.95
C LEU A 621 14.61 20.80 2.99
N ASP A 622 13.68 21.67 2.63
CA ASP A 622 13.17 22.74 3.47
C ASP A 622 11.65 22.83 3.31
N LYS A 623 10.98 23.58 4.17
CA LYS A 623 9.56 23.91 3.99
C LYS A 623 9.43 25.04 2.96
N ASP A 624 8.43 24.94 2.10
CA ASP A 624 8.09 26.03 1.18
C ASP A 624 7.51 27.21 1.98
N ALA A 625 8.24 28.33 1.95
CA ALA A 625 7.84 29.56 2.63
C ALA A 625 6.64 30.25 1.97
N ALA A 626 6.32 29.93 0.70
CA ALA A 626 5.24 30.57 -0.05
C ALA A 626 3.83 30.08 0.34
N ILE A 627 3.73 29.15 1.30
CA ILE A 627 2.49 28.47 1.67
C ILE A 627 2.02 28.92 3.06
N ASP A 628 1.40 30.11 3.12
CA ASP A 628 0.75 30.68 4.32
C ASP A 628 -0.75 30.32 4.37
N HIS A 629 -1.08 29.03 4.23
CA HIS A 629 -2.45 28.57 4.44
C HIS A 629 -2.67 28.32 5.93
N TRP A 630 -3.81 28.75 6.49
CA TRP A 630 -4.05 28.62 7.93
C TRP A 630 -4.00 27.17 8.44
N LYS A 631 -4.36 26.17 7.62
CA LYS A 631 -4.23 24.73 7.96
C LYS A 631 -2.82 24.15 7.80
N THR A 632 -1.85 24.89 7.24
CA THR A 632 -0.44 24.47 7.19
C THR A 632 0.39 25.04 8.34
N LYS A 633 -0.22 25.91 9.16
CA LYS A 633 0.32 26.35 10.45
C LYS A 633 0.35 25.14 11.39
N GLY A 634 1.47 24.93 12.08
CA GLY A 634 1.68 23.78 12.97
C GLY A 634 2.20 22.49 12.31
N LEU A 635 2.39 22.44 10.99
CA LEU A 635 3.11 21.35 10.34
C LEU A 635 4.61 21.43 10.64
N ASP A 636 5.19 20.31 11.09
CA ASP A 636 6.61 20.14 11.42
C ASP A 636 7.19 18.94 10.65
N PHE A 637 8.21 19.21 9.83
CA PHE A 637 8.91 18.19 9.04
C PHE A 637 10.31 17.88 9.56
N SER A 638 10.72 18.46 10.69
CA SER A 638 12.06 18.28 11.26
C SER A 638 12.43 16.80 11.44
N GLY A 639 11.48 15.98 11.91
CA GLY A 639 11.66 14.53 12.04
C GLY A 639 11.81 13.79 10.69
N LEU A 640 11.12 14.25 9.64
CA LEU A 640 11.26 13.67 8.30
C LEU A 640 12.60 14.08 7.66
N PHE A 641 13.05 15.31 7.91
CA PHE A 641 14.29 15.85 7.35
C PHE A 641 15.53 15.51 8.16
N PHE A 642 15.37 14.85 9.31
CA PHE A 642 16.49 14.36 10.10
C PHE A 642 17.39 13.43 9.27
N LYS A 643 18.64 13.85 9.09
CA LYS A 643 19.68 13.08 8.42
C LYS A 643 20.46 12.27 9.45
N PRO A 644 20.37 10.93 9.46
CA PRO A 644 21.20 10.10 10.32
C PRO A 644 22.64 10.08 9.78
N GLU A 645 23.62 10.06 10.69
CA GLU A 645 25.02 9.85 10.31
C GLU A 645 25.34 8.34 10.33
N PRO A 646 25.94 7.79 9.26
CA PRO A 646 26.31 6.38 9.22
C PRO A 646 27.48 6.10 10.18
N ALA A 647 27.56 4.87 10.68
CA ALA A 647 28.75 4.42 11.41
C ALA A 647 29.98 4.36 10.48
N GLU A 648 31.19 4.41 11.06
CA GLU A 648 32.42 4.36 10.28
C GLU A 648 32.47 3.09 9.40
N GLY A 649 32.72 3.30 8.10
CA GLY A 649 32.74 2.23 7.09
C GLY A 649 31.37 1.82 6.53
N ASP A 650 30.26 2.33 7.08
CA ASP A 650 28.92 2.08 6.55
C ASP A 650 28.49 3.16 5.53
N SER A 651 27.49 2.82 4.71
CA SER A 651 26.90 3.72 3.71
C SER A 651 25.44 4.04 4.04
N ILE A 652 24.98 5.23 3.64
CA ILE A 652 23.56 5.64 3.70
C ILE A 652 22.74 5.12 2.52
N TYR A 653 23.38 4.43 1.57
CA TYR A 653 22.73 3.78 0.44
C TYR A 653 23.31 2.38 0.19
N GLN A 654 22.63 1.59 -0.66
CA GLN A 654 23.03 0.22 -0.91
C GLN A 654 24.38 0.15 -1.64
N THR A 655 25.33 -0.60 -1.07
CA THR A 655 26.70 -0.77 -1.57
C THR A 655 27.19 -2.21 -1.49
N GLN A 656 26.49 -3.07 -0.74
CA GLN A 656 26.83 -4.47 -0.50
C GLN A 656 25.66 -5.37 -0.86
N ARG A 657 25.95 -6.61 -1.29
CA ARG A 657 24.94 -7.66 -1.50
C ARG A 657 24.72 -8.43 -0.20
N GLN A 658 23.53 -9.02 -0.05
CA GLN A 658 23.25 -9.92 1.07
C GLN A 658 23.95 -11.26 0.85
N ASP A 659 24.42 -11.85 1.95
CA ASP A 659 24.64 -13.29 2.02
C ASP A 659 23.30 -13.95 2.31
N HIS A 660 22.94 -14.99 1.56
CA HIS A 660 21.67 -15.71 1.71
C HIS A 660 21.82 -17.08 2.39
N ASN A 661 23.05 -17.47 2.77
CA ASN A 661 23.37 -18.76 3.36
C ASN A 661 22.94 -19.97 2.51
N ILE A 662 23.09 -19.88 1.18
CA ILE A 662 22.73 -20.95 0.23
C ILE A 662 23.95 -21.71 -0.34
N ALA A 663 25.15 -21.45 0.19
CA ALA A 663 26.38 -22.08 -0.28
C ALA A 663 26.45 -23.56 0.13
N ASP A 664 26.03 -23.88 1.36
CA ASP A 664 26.19 -25.20 1.98
C ASP A 664 24.88 -25.98 2.12
N VAL A 665 23.85 -25.63 1.35
CA VAL A 665 22.55 -26.33 1.40
C VAL A 665 22.65 -27.73 0.80
N LEU A 666 21.87 -28.67 1.35
CA LEU A 666 21.84 -30.07 0.93
C LEU A 666 21.63 -30.23 -0.59
N ASP A 667 20.85 -29.33 -1.21
CA ASP A 667 20.58 -29.35 -2.64
C ASP A 667 21.84 -29.22 -3.52
N ARG A 668 22.93 -28.62 -3.03
CA ARG A 668 24.19 -28.59 -3.79
C ARG A 668 24.71 -30.01 -4.04
N VAL A 669 24.62 -30.86 -3.03
CA VAL A 669 24.99 -32.28 -3.14
C VAL A 669 23.98 -33.03 -4.02
N LEU A 670 22.69 -32.72 -3.92
CA LEU A 670 21.67 -33.33 -4.77
C LEU A 670 21.88 -32.98 -6.25
N ILE A 671 22.23 -31.73 -6.57
CA ILE A 671 22.51 -31.28 -7.94
C ILE A 671 23.73 -32.02 -8.52
N GLU A 672 24.83 -32.09 -7.77
CA GLU A 672 26.03 -32.82 -8.22
C GLU A 672 25.71 -34.30 -8.50
N LYS A 673 24.96 -34.96 -7.62
CA LYS A 673 24.55 -36.36 -7.82
C LYS A 673 23.54 -36.52 -8.95
N ALA A 674 22.71 -35.52 -9.21
CA ALA A 674 21.69 -35.51 -10.27
C ALA A 674 22.22 -35.07 -11.63
N ARG A 675 23.52 -34.75 -11.77
CA ARG A 675 24.11 -34.26 -13.02
C ARG A 675 23.78 -35.11 -14.26
N PRO A 676 23.84 -36.47 -14.22
CA PRO A 676 23.45 -37.29 -15.38
C PRO A 676 21.99 -37.07 -15.82
N ALA A 677 21.07 -36.87 -14.88
CA ALA A 677 19.68 -36.55 -15.19
C ALA A 677 19.50 -35.13 -15.73
N LEU A 678 20.28 -34.17 -15.23
CA LEU A 678 20.21 -32.77 -15.64
C LEU A 678 20.86 -32.49 -17.02
N GLU A 679 21.81 -33.32 -17.44
CA GLU A 679 22.52 -33.18 -18.71
C GLU A 679 21.91 -34.08 -19.78
N ASP A 680 21.80 -35.39 -19.49
CA ASP A 680 21.45 -36.42 -20.47
C ASP A 680 20.04 -36.99 -20.29
N LYS A 681 19.34 -36.60 -19.21
CA LYS A 681 18.01 -37.13 -18.80
C LYS A 681 18.04 -38.61 -18.40
N ASP A 682 19.21 -39.08 -17.99
CA ASP A 682 19.38 -40.43 -17.45
C ASP A 682 18.74 -40.56 -16.07
N PRO A 683 17.99 -41.64 -15.77
CA PRO A 683 17.40 -41.82 -14.45
C PRO A 683 18.46 -41.95 -13.34
N VAL A 684 18.32 -41.16 -12.28
CA VAL A 684 19.20 -41.13 -11.11
C VAL A 684 18.43 -41.46 -9.83
N ARG A 685 19.03 -42.28 -8.97
CA ARG A 685 18.54 -42.61 -7.63
C ARG A 685 19.55 -42.17 -6.58
N ILE A 686 19.11 -41.40 -5.59
CA ILE A 686 19.95 -40.83 -4.52
C ILE A 686 19.40 -41.27 -3.17
N ASN A 687 20.25 -41.71 -2.25
CA ASN A 687 19.87 -42.04 -0.87
C ASN A 687 20.78 -41.29 0.11
N MET A 688 20.22 -40.49 1.02
CA MET A 688 20.98 -39.65 1.96
C MET A 688 20.21 -39.40 3.26
N PRO A 689 20.88 -39.02 4.37
CA PRO A 689 20.19 -38.52 5.57
C PRO A 689 19.66 -37.10 5.35
N VAL A 690 18.68 -36.69 6.17
CA VAL A 690 18.19 -35.30 6.26
C VAL A 690 17.94 -34.92 7.73
N GLY A 691 18.28 -33.69 8.10
CA GLY A 691 18.03 -33.11 9.41
C GLY A 691 17.07 -31.91 9.37
N ASN A 692 16.55 -31.53 10.54
CA ASN A 692 15.56 -30.44 10.63
C ASN A 692 16.14 -29.06 10.25
N THR A 693 17.47 -28.94 10.24
CA THR A 693 18.22 -27.77 9.76
C THR A 693 18.31 -27.70 8.23
N ASP A 694 18.12 -28.83 7.54
CA ASP A 694 18.07 -28.92 6.08
C ASP A 694 16.70 -28.43 5.61
N ARG A 695 16.61 -27.12 5.38
CA ARG A 695 15.39 -26.43 4.97
C ARG A 695 15.33 -26.34 3.45
N THR A 696 14.11 -26.32 2.92
CA THR A 696 13.83 -26.12 1.49
C THR A 696 14.50 -27.16 0.57
N THR A 697 14.74 -28.37 1.06
CA THR A 697 15.35 -29.44 0.29
C THR A 697 14.54 -29.76 -0.97
N GLY A 698 15.21 -29.82 -2.11
CA GLY A 698 14.68 -30.07 -3.44
C GLY A 698 14.37 -28.81 -4.28
N ALA A 699 14.31 -27.62 -3.66
CA ALA A 699 13.91 -26.41 -4.38
C ALA A 699 14.98 -25.89 -5.35
N LEU A 700 16.26 -25.93 -4.97
CA LEU A 700 17.35 -25.48 -5.83
C LEU A 700 17.58 -26.45 -6.98
N LEU A 701 17.50 -27.76 -6.70
CA LEU A 701 17.48 -28.77 -7.76
C LEU A 701 16.28 -28.57 -8.72
N SER A 702 15.13 -28.16 -8.19
CA SER A 702 13.96 -27.89 -9.02
C SER A 702 14.12 -26.64 -9.89
N GLY A 703 14.78 -25.60 -9.36
CA GLY A 703 15.19 -24.44 -10.14
C GLY A 703 16.10 -24.83 -11.31
N GLU A 704 17.08 -25.71 -11.07
CA GLU A 704 17.97 -26.26 -12.10
C GLU A 704 17.22 -27.04 -13.20
N ILE A 705 16.22 -27.84 -12.83
CA ILE A 705 15.35 -28.55 -13.78
C ILE A 705 14.54 -27.56 -14.62
N ALA A 706 13.87 -26.61 -13.95
CA ALA A 706 13.00 -25.64 -14.62
C ALA A 706 13.76 -24.69 -15.54
N ARG A 707 15.00 -24.31 -15.19
CA ARG A 707 15.84 -23.45 -16.04
C ARG A 707 16.25 -24.14 -17.34
N ARG A 708 16.53 -25.45 -17.30
CA ARG A 708 16.90 -26.24 -18.48
C ARG A 708 15.70 -26.63 -19.35
N TYR A 709 14.59 -27.02 -18.71
CA TYR A 709 13.51 -27.73 -19.40
C TYR A 709 12.13 -27.03 -19.30
N GLY A 710 12.06 -25.88 -18.65
CA GLY A 710 10.82 -25.16 -18.41
C GLY A 710 9.84 -25.94 -17.54
N TYR A 711 8.56 -25.58 -17.60
CA TYR A 711 7.51 -26.25 -16.82
C TYR A 711 7.32 -27.72 -17.19
N LYS A 712 7.70 -28.12 -18.41
CA LYS A 712 7.63 -29.53 -18.84
C LYS A 712 8.51 -30.42 -17.97
N GLY A 713 9.66 -29.90 -17.51
CA GLY A 713 10.60 -30.61 -16.67
C GLY A 713 11.20 -31.85 -17.34
N LEU A 714 11.61 -32.80 -16.50
CA LEU A 714 12.16 -34.09 -16.88
C LEU A 714 11.07 -35.17 -17.00
N PRO A 715 11.35 -36.34 -17.60
CA PRO A 715 10.48 -37.50 -17.48
C PRO A 715 10.17 -37.82 -16.02
N GLN A 716 8.97 -38.36 -15.75
CA GLN A 716 8.55 -38.74 -14.39
C GLN A 716 9.59 -39.68 -13.75
N ASP A 717 9.93 -39.44 -12.48
CA ASP A 717 10.89 -40.23 -11.70
C ASP A 717 12.32 -40.29 -12.29
N CYS A 718 12.67 -39.37 -13.17
CA CYS A 718 14.02 -39.24 -13.70
C CYS A 718 15.03 -38.93 -12.58
N ILE A 719 14.66 -38.15 -11.57
CA ILE A 719 15.46 -38.00 -10.35
C ILE A 719 14.61 -38.47 -9.17
N HIS A 720 15.05 -39.50 -8.47
CA HIS A 720 14.40 -39.96 -7.23
C HIS A 720 15.38 -39.88 -6.07
N VAL A 721 15.05 -39.07 -5.08
CA VAL A 721 15.85 -38.87 -3.87
C VAL A 721 15.10 -39.47 -2.70
N THR A 722 15.69 -40.47 -2.07
CA THR A 722 15.22 -41.02 -0.78
C THR A 722 16.02 -40.39 0.34
N LEU A 723 15.32 -39.81 1.30
CA LEU A 723 15.89 -39.16 2.47
C LEU A 723 15.42 -39.87 3.74
N THR A 724 16.28 -39.96 4.75
CA THR A 724 15.95 -40.58 6.05
C THR A 724 16.24 -39.61 7.19
N GLY A 725 15.25 -39.37 8.06
CA GLY A 725 15.36 -38.46 9.20
C GLY A 725 14.18 -37.50 9.31
N THR A 726 14.45 -36.29 9.80
CA THR A 726 13.44 -35.25 10.00
C THR A 726 13.72 -34.09 9.06
N ALA A 727 12.89 -33.85 8.04
CA ALA A 727 13.10 -32.74 7.11
C ALA A 727 12.74 -31.38 7.75
N GLY A 728 13.53 -30.35 7.47
CA GLY A 728 13.23 -28.98 7.90
C GLY A 728 12.03 -28.35 7.18
N GLN A 729 11.78 -27.08 7.47
CA GLN A 729 10.71 -26.31 6.82
C GLN A 729 10.82 -26.34 5.29
N SER A 730 9.69 -26.32 4.60
CA SER A 730 9.60 -26.21 3.13
C SER A 730 10.18 -27.41 2.36
N PHE A 731 10.13 -28.61 2.93
CA PHE A 731 10.56 -29.83 2.24
C PHE A 731 9.82 -30.02 0.89
N GLY A 732 10.58 -30.13 -0.21
CA GLY A 732 10.04 -30.24 -1.56
C GLY A 732 9.32 -29.00 -2.07
N ALA A 733 9.61 -27.82 -1.50
CA ALA A 733 9.08 -26.57 -2.03
C ALA A 733 9.46 -26.40 -3.51
N PHE A 734 8.49 -25.98 -4.31
CA PHE A 734 8.63 -25.77 -5.76
C PHE A 734 9.15 -26.99 -6.53
N ALA A 735 8.92 -28.21 -6.02
CA ALA A 735 9.42 -29.41 -6.66
C ALA A 735 8.93 -29.53 -8.11
N ALA A 736 9.86 -29.57 -9.07
CA ALA A 736 9.60 -29.54 -10.50
C ALA A 736 9.28 -30.94 -11.05
N ASN A 737 8.60 -30.99 -12.20
CA ASN A 737 8.28 -32.25 -12.87
C ASN A 737 9.55 -33.09 -13.18
N GLY A 738 9.46 -34.39 -12.86
CA GLY A 738 10.56 -35.35 -12.95
C GLY A 738 11.40 -35.54 -11.69
N LEU A 739 11.23 -34.67 -10.67
CA LEU A 739 11.79 -34.87 -9.33
C LEU A 739 10.79 -35.63 -8.43
N THR A 740 11.24 -36.73 -7.86
CA THR A 740 10.56 -37.45 -6.77
C THR A 740 11.39 -37.38 -5.50
N LEU A 741 10.79 -36.89 -4.42
CA LEU A 741 11.36 -36.85 -3.08
C LEU A 741 10.61 -37.84 -2.20
N GLU A 742 11.29 -38.87 -1.73
CA GLU A 742 10.79 -39.84 -0.75
C GLU A 742 11.46 -39.59 0.59
N LEU A 743 10.68 -39.41 1.65
CA LEU A 743 11.15 -39.20 3.00
C LEU A 743 10.69 -40.35 3.89
N ILE A 744 11.66 -41.03 4.50
CA ILE A 744 11.47 -42.05 5.53
C ILE A 744 11.69 -41.36 6.88
N GLY A 745 10.59 -41.03 7.57
CA GLY A 745 10.58 -40.24 8.80
C GLY A 745 9.46 -39.19 8.81
N GLU A 746 9.79 -37.95 9.18
CA GLU A 746 8.82 -36.87 9.37
C GLU A 746 9.32 -35.52 8.81
N ALA A 747 8.41 -34.58 8.55
CA ALA A 747 8.73 -33.26 8.02
C ALA A 747 8.03 -32.15 8.82
N ASN A 748 8.66 -30.97 8.89
CA ASN A 748 8.05 -29.78 9.47
C ASN A 748 7.07 -29.11 8.47
N ASP A 749 6.64 -27.88 8.74
CA ASP A 749 5.69 -27.12 7.95
C ASP A 749 6.10 -26.93 6.48
N TYR A 750 5.10 -26.58 5.67
CA TYR A 750 5.25 -26.17 4.27
C TYR A 750 5.75 -27.25 3.30
N VAL A 751 5.54 -28.54 3.63
CA VAL A 751 5.76 -29.65 2.68
C VAL A 751 5.07 -29.35 1.34
N GLY A 752 5.82 -29.42 0.24
CA GLY A 752 5.29 -29.21 -1.10
C GLY A 752 4.76 -27.80 -1.35
N LYS A 753 5.25 -26.79 -0.61
CA LYS A 753 4.92 -25.39 -0.86
C LYS A 753 5.17 -25.01 -2.31
N GLY A 754 4.11 -24.60 -3.02
CA GLY A 754 4.20 -24.25 -4.44
C GLY A 754 4.62 -25.41 -5.36
N LEU A 755 4.29 -26.66 -4.99
CA LEU A 755 4.58 -27.86 -5.78
C LEU A 755 4.27 -27.65 -7.28
N SER A 756 5.26 -27.87 -8.14
CA SER A 756 5.22 -27.50 -9.56
C SER A 756 5.42 -28.72 -10.48
N GLY A 757 4.75 -29.83 -10.12
CA GLY A 757 4.73 -31.06 -10.90
C GLY A 757 5.62 -32.18 -10.37
N GLY A 758 6.47 -31.93 -9.36
CA GLY A 758 7.21 -32.98 -8.67
C GLY A 758 6.32 -33.90 -7.83
N ARG A 759 6.91 -34.98 -7.30
CA ARG A 759 6.23 -35.93 -6.42
C ARG A 759 6.91 -35.98 -5.06
N ILE A 760 6.12 -35.94 -3.99
CA ILE A 760 6.60 -36.04 -2.61
C ILE A 760 5.92 -37.22 -1.95
N ILE A 761 6.71 -38.08 -1.30
CA ILE A 761 6.26 -39.27 -0.58
C ILE A 761 6.83 -39.16 0.84
N ILE A 762 6.00 -39.20 1.87
CA ILE A 762 6.44 -39.22 3.27
C ILE A 762 5.83 -40.44 3.93
N ARG A 763 6.66 -41.25 4.58
CA ARG A 763 6.24 -42.47 5.27
C ARG A 763 7.13 -42.75 6.48
N PRO A 764 6.63 -43.47 7.48
CA PRO A 764 7.43 -43.93 8.61
C PRO A 764 8.56 -44.89 8.19
#